data_AF-A0AAQ3QUM2-F1
#
_entry.id   AF-A0AAQ3QUM2-F1
#
_cell.length_a   1.000
_cell.length_b   1.000
_cell.length_c   1.000
_cell.angle_alpha   90.00
_cell.angle_beta   90.00
_cell.angle_gamma   90.00
#
_symmetry.space_group_name_H-M   'P 1'
#
loop_
_entity.id
_entity.type
_entity.pdbx_description
1 polymer ?
#
loop_
_entity_poly.entity_id
_entity_poly.type
_entity_poly.pdbx_seq_one_letter_code
_entity_poly.pdbx_strand_id
1 'polypeptide(L)'
;MEKHSAARRSSLWLFLGGIFFLLLIASTIARFFVPSEGELGAGQKRIEVPEFDRDDETGKIVQIAYRDLPPLSGNPDAPVIVLIHGSPVGSVALKKVYPLLQEDARVIVPDLPGFGGSTIDIKDYSTRAGAYYTLALLDTLGIEQAYFVGYSMGGGVILNIADIAPQRVEGLVMGSAIGVQEHELLGDYTLNHGLHWFQLMGLWSLQNLFPHFGYMDHGILNVAYARNFYDTDQRPFRSIIEKYDGPMLILHGEQDRFVPPRAAAEHAMIAQKPEMHWLKGGHLQMLRDAESYVAPILNFVKAIESKTFDPQTNIADEIPQSVRDQGYGVMMVLLALGTQVAEDFSCIIGGVLASRGVLPYWAATVACAVGIFIGDMLLYLAGYFMGAPALKRAPLKWFVSEASVNRMAKWYHRRGALIILLARFVPGLRLPCYVAAGVLRIPLQKFLFYFIVAVFAWTPILVGIAYMVGDTVLNVMERYERFALLGLVLVFVLAWLFLRWIVPLLTWRGRRLVLSRWKRMTSWEFWPLWAMYIPIGLYITWHGLIKYRCAPLFTAVNPGIPNGGGLAGEAKSQILENLKGAGDTIARWVLLKKETSLEENLESLKTFINKEELSYPIVLKPDLGERGQGVAIVKKSEEARSYLEDCLGDTIAQEFVPGCEFGVFYYRYPGEETGHILGITDKRFPSITGDGASTLERLILMDNRAVCMAKFFLDKFENRLDDVLESGEKITLTDLGTHCRGSLFLDGSELSTPATLAAFDEISRHFDGFWFGRYDVRVPSETDLAKGKNIKVIELNGLSSEATYIYDPKHSYWFGLKTLAKQWRIAFKIASLNRKAGHKNLSTLQVFGLFFDYRSRDKFEA
;
A
#
# COMPACT_ATOMS: atom_id res chain seq x y z
N MET A 1 18.80 18.77 -18.13
CA MET A 1 18.11 17.80 -19.02
C MET A 1 17.40 16.65 -18.30
N GLU A 2 17.79 16.22 -17.09
CA GLU A 2 17.09 15.12 -16.37
C GLU A 2 15.71 15.49 -15.78
N LYS A 3 15.42 16.77 -15.47
CA LYS A 3 14.12 17.19 -14.89
C LYS A 3 12.94 17.14 -15.89
N HIS A 4 13.15 17.45 -17.16
CA HIS A 4 12.12 17.29 -18.21
C HIS A 4 11.74 15.82 -18.46
N SER A 5 12.64 14.88 -18.15
CA SER A 5 12.37 13.44 -18.23
C SER A 5 11.39 12.96 -17.15
N ALA A 6 11.31 13.60 -15.98
CA ALA A 6 10.47 13.15 -14.87
C ALA A 6 8.98 13.49 -15.11
N ALA A 7 8.69 14.71 -15.57
CA ALA A 7 7.32 15.15 -15.90
C ALA A 7 6.73 14.37 -17.09
N ARG A 8 7.56 14.09 -18.12
CA ARG A 8 7.18 13.27 -19.27
C ARG A 8 6.98 11.79 -18.89
N ARG A 9 7.74 11.28 -17.91
CA ARG A 9 7.51 9.96 -17.33
C ARG A 9 6.23 9.92 -16.51
N SER A 10 5.92 10.92 -15.68
CA SER A 10 4.68 10.93 -14.91
C SER A 10 3.43 11.04 -15.78
N SER A 11 3.47 11.82 -16.87
CA SER A 11 2.36 11.87 -17.84
C SER A 11 2.22 10.56 -18.62
N LEU A 12 3.34 9.92 -18.97
CA LEU A 12 3.34 8.58 -19.57
C LEU A 12 2.77 7.53 -18.61
N TRP A 13 3.13 7.54 -17.32
CA TRP A 13 2.59 6.62 -16.32
C TRP A 13 1.10 6.85 -16.05
N LEU A 14 0.63 8.10 -16.06
CA LEU A 14 -0.80 8.41 -15.95
C LEU A 14 -1.56 7.97 -17.21
N PHE A 15 -0.99 8.16 -18.40
CA PHE A 15 -1.57 7.72 -19.66
C PHE A 15 -1.61 6.18 -19.77
N LEU A 16 -0.50 5.50 -19.47
CA LEU A 16 -0.43 4.03 -19.41
C LEU A 16 -1.34 3.47 -18.32
N GLY A 17 -1.43 4.13 -17.15
CA GLY A 17 -2.37 3.77 -16.10
C GLY A 17 -3.83 3.94 -16.52
N GLY A 18 -4.14 5.00 -17.28
CA GLY A 18 -5.46 5.21 -17.88
C GLY A 18 -5.81 4.15 -18.92
N ILE A 19 -4.88 3.81 -19.82
CA ILE A 19 -5.05 2.71 -20.79
C ILE A 19 -5.26 1.39 -20.05
N PHE A 20 -4.44 1.09 -19.05
CA PHE A 20 -4.57 -0.13 -18.26
C PHE A 20 -5.94 -0.22 -17.59
N PHE A 21 -6.43 0.87 -17.00
CA PHE A 21 -7.75 0.91 -16.36
C PHE A 21 -8.89 0.72 -17.38
N LEU A 22 -8.79 1.34 -18.57
CA LEU A 22 -9.75 1.13 -19.66
C LEU A 22 -9.73 -0.32 -20.16
N LEU A 23 -8.55 -0.92 -20.33
CA LEU A 23 -8.40 -2.33 -20.70
C LEU A 23 -8.95 -3.26 -19.62
N LEU A 24 -8.77 -2.92 -18.34
CA LEU A 24 -9.31 -3.69 -17.23
C LEU A 24 -10.84 -3.66 -17.22
N ILE A 25 -11.45 -2.49 -17.44
CA ILE A 25 -12.90 -2.36 -17.59
C ILE A 25 -13.39 -3.15 -18.81
N ALA A 26 -12.74 -2.99 -19.97
CA ALA A 26 -13.11 -3.71 -21.20
C ALA A 26 -12.99 -5.23 -21.03
N SER A 27 -11.91 -5.70 -20.39
CA SER A 27 -11.72 -7.11 -20.03
C SER A 27 -12.82 -7.61 -19.10
N THR A 28 -13.18 -6.84 -18.07
CA THR A 28 -14.25 -7.20 -17.12
C THR A 28 -15.61 -7.32 -17.84
N ILE A 29 -15.92 -6.39 -18.74
CA ILE A 29 -17.14 -6.44 -19.56
C ILE A 29 -17.11 -7.67 -20.49
N ALA A 30 -15.98 -7.92 -21.16
CA ALA A 30 -15.84 -9.04 -22.09
C ALA A 30 -16.08 -10.40 -21.39
N ARG A 31 -15.64 -10.56 -20.15
CA ARG A 31 -15.84 -11.79 -19.35
C ARG A 31 -17.32 -12.14 -19.13
N PHE A 32 -18.23 -11.16 -19.09
CA PHE A 32 -19.68 -11.44 -19.01
C PHE A 32 -20.25 -12.08 -20.28
N PHE A 33 -19.54 -11.99 -21.41
CA PHE A 33 -19.93 -12.60 -22.68
C PHE A 33 -19.18 -13.90 -22.98
N VAL A 34 -18.23 -14.29 -22.13
CA VAL A 34 -17.52 -15.57 -22.25
C VAL A 34 -18.41 -16.66 -21.64
N PRO A 35 -18.66 -17.78 -22.34
CA PRO A 35 -19.46 -18.88 -21.81
C PRO A 35 -18.92 -19.40 -20.47
N SER A 36 -19.82 -19.76 -19.57
CA SER A 36 -19.44 -20.28 -18.26
C SER A 36 -18.89 -21.71 -18.34
N GLU A 37 -19.20 -22.43 -19.42
CA GLU A 37 -18.77 -23.80 -19.68
C GLU A 37 -17.50 -23.84 -20.54
N GLY A 38 -16.53 -24.67 -20.19
CA GLY A 38 -15.33 -24.89 -21.02
C GLY A 38 -15.62 -25.68 -22.29
N GLU A 39 -14.76 -25.62 -23.31
CA GLU A 39 -14.95 -26.34 -24.57
C GLU A 39 -15.01 -27.87 -24.37
N LEU A 40 -15.91 -28.54 -25.10
CA LEU A 40 -16.01 -30.00 -25.06
C LEU A 40 -14.91 -30.67 -25.87
N GLY A 41 -14.23 -31.62 -25.25
CA GLY A 41 -13.30 -32.52 -25.93
C GLY A 41 -14.03 -33.55 -26.81
N ALA A 42 -13.33 -34.07 -27.82
CA ALA A 42 -13.87 -35.07 -28.75
C ALA A 42 -14.46 -36.28 -28.01
N GLY A 43 -15.76 -36.58 -28.18
CA GLY A 43 -16.46 -37.68 -27.52
C GLY A 43 -16.98 -37.39 -26.11
N GLN A 44 -16.90 -36.15 -25.62
CA GLN A 44 -17.63 -35.72 -24.43
C GLN A 44 -19.06 -35.33 -24.75
N LYS A 45 -19.95 -35.55 -23.78
CA LYS A 45 -21.34 -35.11 -23.75
C LYS A 45 -21.53 -34.15 -22.57
N ARG A 46 -22.62 -33.38 -22.56
CA ARG A 46 -23.05 -32.58 -21.41
C ARG A 46 -24.41 -33.00 -20.92
N ILE A 47 -24.64 -32.79 -19.64
CA ILE A 47 -25.93 -32.98 -19.00
C ILE A 47 -26.17 -31.92 -17.94
N GLU A 48 -27.45 -31.63 -17.71
CA GLU A 48 -27.89 -30.70 -16.68
C GLU A 48 -28.11 -31.44 -15.36
N VAL A 49 -27.53 -30.91 -14.29
CA VAL A 49 -27.73 -31.38 -12.92
C VAL A 49 -27.94 -30.18 -11.98
N PRO A 50 -28.56 -30.38 -10.80
CA PRO A 50 -28.65 -29.34 -9.78
C PRO A 50 -27.27 -28.85 -9.33
N GLU A 51 -27.13 -27.57 -9.02
CA GLU A 51 -25.97 -27.00 -8.33
C GLU A 51 -26.04 -27.34 -6.83
N PHE A 52 -24.91 -27.73 -6.25
CA PHE A 52 -24.77 -28.07 -4.84
C PHE A 52 -23.84 -27.10 -4.10
N ASP A 53 -24.12 -26.88 -2.80
CA ASP A 53 -23.28 -26.22 -1.82
C ASP A 53 -23.14 -27.15 -0.61
N ARG A 54 -22.02 -27.87 -0.55
CA ARG A 54 -21.82 -29.05 0.30
C ARG A 54 -22.93 -30.08 0.09
N ASP A 55 -23.90 -30.11 0.99
CA ASP A 55 -24.95 -31.14 1.09
C ASP A 55 -26.30 -30.61 0.58
N ASP A 56 -26.39 -29.30 0.31
CA ASP A 56 -27.62 -28.62 -0.04
C ASP A 56 -27.67 -28.28 -1.53
N GLU A 57 -28.81 -28.54 -2.19
CA GLU A 57 -29.10 -28.01 -3.52
C GLU A 57 -29.36 -26.51 -3.47
N THR A 58 -28.79 -25.74 -4.41
CA THR A 58 -28.94 -24.28 -4.44
C THR A 58 -30.15 -23.81 -5.25
N GLY A 59 -30.78 -24.72 -6.01
CA GLY A 59 -31.88 -24.43 -6.94
C GLY A 59 -31.44 -23.89 -8.31
N LYS A 60 -30.13 -23.81 -8.58
CA LYS A 60 -29.59 -23.55 -9.92
C LYS A 60 -29.27 -24.85 -10.65
N ILE A 61 -29.06 -24.77 -11.96
CA ILE A 61 -28.62 -25.88 -12.81
C ILE A 61 -27.19 -25.60 -13.28
N VAL A 62 -26.35 -26.63 -13.27
CA VAL A 62 -25.01 -26.61 -13.86
C VAL A 62 -24.87 -27.67 -14.94
N GLN A 63 -23.96 -27.45 -15.88
CA GLN A 63 -23.66 -28.37 -16.96
C GLN A 63 -22.44 -29.23 -16.59
N ILE A 64 -22.61 -30.55 -16.56
CA ILE A 64 -21.53 -31.50 -16.35
C ILE A 64 -21.13 -32.11 -17.68
N ALA A 65 -19.88 -31.90 -18.08
CA ALA A 65 -19.27 -32.62 -19.19
C ALA A 65 -18.79 -33.99 -18.71
N TYR A 66 -18.99 -35.02 -19.52
CA TYR A 66 -18.56 -36.38 -19.19
C TYR A 66 -18.32 -37.22 -20.44
N ARG A 67 -17.63 -38.35 -20.27
CA ARG A 67 -17.52 -39.42 -21.25
C ARG A 67 -18.26 -40.65 -20.74
N ASP A 68 -18.98 -41.30 -21.64
CA ASP A 68 -19.61 -42.59 -21.40
C ASP A 68 -19.11 -43.55 -22.47
N LEU A 69 -18.22 -44.45 -22.05
CA LEU A 69 -17.48 -45.37 -22.89
C LEU A 69 -18.03 -46.78 -22.66
N PRO A 70 -18.78 -47.36 -23.62
CA PRO A 70 -19.28 -48.73 -23.48
C PRO A 70 -18.13 -49.75 -23.56
N PRO A 71 -18.27 -50.93 -22.93
CA PRO A 71 -17.25 -51.96 -22.94
C PRO A 71 -16.96 -52.47 -24.36
N LEU A 72 -15.68 -52.60 -24.72
CA LEU A 72 -15.26 -53.11 -26.02
C LEU A 72 -15.55 -54.61 -26.18
N SER A 73 -15.58 -55.35 -25.06
CA SER A 73 -16.03 -56.74 -25.03
C SER A 73 -17.48 -56.93 -25.50
N GLY A 74 -18.29 -55.86 -25.50
CA GLY A 74 -19.71 -55.91 -25.85
C GLY A 74 -20.60 -56.56 -24.80
N ASN A 75 -20.06 -56.91 -23.62
CA ASN A 75 -20.82 -57.48 -22.52
C ASN A 75 -21.72 -56.41 -21.87
N PRO A 76 -23.05 -56.51 -21.94
CA PRO A 76 -23.95 -55.56 -21.30
C PRO A 76 -23.89 -55.61 -19.76
N ASP A 77 -23.47 -56.75 -19.20
CA ASP A 77 -23.32 -56.97 -17.76
C ASP A 77 -21.89 -56.66 -17.27
N ALA A 78 -21.09 -55.95 -18.09
CA ALA A 78 -19.76 -55.53 -17.68
C ALA A 78 -19.82 -54.56 -16.49
N PRO A 79 -18.86 -54.63 -15.55
CA PRO A 79 -18.83 -53.73 -14.41
C PRO A 79 -18.71 -52.27 -14.87
N VAL A 80 -19.32 -51.36 -14.09
CA VAL A 80 -19.24 -49.92 -14.35
C VAL A 80 -18.11 -49.33 -13.52
N ILE A 81 -17.18 -48.63 -14.17
CA ILE A 81 -16.08 -47.93 -13.53
C ILE A 81 -16.26 -46.42 -13.73
N VAL A 82 -16.31 -45.68 -12.63
CA VAL A 82 -16.36 -44.21 -12.64
C VAL A 82 -14.96 -43.69 -12.30
N LEU A 83 -14.34 -43.03 -13.27
CA LEU A 83 -12.96 -42.55 -13.16
C LEU A 83 -12.94 -41.03 -12.90
N ILE A 84 -12.59 -40.65 -11.68
CA ILE A 84 -12.57 -39.26 -11.21
C ILE A 84 -11.15 -38.69 -11.34
N HIS A 85 -11.03 -37.59 -12.08
CA HIS A 85 -9.75 -36.93 -12.32
C HIS A 85 -9.21 -36.18 -11.09
N GLY A 86 -7.91 -35.88 -11.14
CA GLY A 86 -7.25 -34.98 -10.21
C GLY A 86 -7.31 -33.52 -10.64
N SER A 87 -6.86 -32.65 -9.75
CA SER A 87 -6.62 -31.23 -10.01
C SER A 87 -5.19 -31.05 -10.58
N PRO A 88 -4.90 -30.12 -11.52
CA PRO A 88 -5.76 -29.04 -12.01
C PRO A 88 -6.39 -29.24 -13.41
N VAL A 89 -6.22 -30.41 -14.04
CA VAL A 89 -6.33 -30.52 -15.52
C VAL A 89 -7.64 -31.14 -16.04
N GLY A 90 -8.53 -31.66 -15.20
CA GLY A 90 -9.77 -32.32 -15.66
C GLY A 90 -9.54 -33.72 -16.24
N SER A 91 -10.55 -34.29 -16.90
CA SER A 91 -10.53 -35.68 -17.40
C SER A 91 -9.53 -35.93 -18.53
N VAL A 92 -9.01 -34.87 -19.17
CA VAL A 92 -7.94 -34.98 -20.18
C VAL A 92 -6.64 -35.58 -19.63
N ALA A 93 -6.40 -35.46 -18.30
CA ALA A 93 -5.27 -36.09 -17.63
C ALA A 93 -5.31 -37.63 -17.72
N LEU A 94 -6.52 -38.19 -17.86
CA LEU A 94 -6.79 -39.63 -17.83
C LEU A 94 -6.89 -40.26 -19.23
N LYS A 95 -6.54 -39.51 -20.29
CA LYS A 95 -6.71 -39.94 -21.69
C LYS A 95 -6.01 -41.23 -22.09
N LYS A 96 -4.99 -41.65 -21.33
CA LYS A 96 -4.26 -42.90 -21.53
C LYS A 96 -4.82 -44.06 -20.69
N VAL A 97 -5.61 -43.75 -19.67
CA VAL A 97 -6.11 -44.70 -18.68
C VAL A 97 -7.48 -45.24 -19.08
N TYR A 98 -8.44 -44.36 -19.38
CA TYR A 98 -9.80 -44.80 -19.68
C TYR A 98 -9.94 -45.73 -20.91
N PRO A 99 -9.10 -45.67 -21.98
CA PRO A 99 -9.23 -46.61 -23.09
C PRO A 99 -8.87 -48.05 -22.71
N LEU A 100 -7.92 -48.24 -21.79
CA LEU A 100 -7.50 -49.56 -21.32
C LEU A 100 -8.53 -50.18 -20.38
N LEU A 101 -9.19 -49.36 -19.56
CA LEU A 101 -10.31 -49.82 -18.71
C LEU A 101 -11.54 -50.21 -19.55
N GLN A 102 -11.72 -49.59 -20.72
CA GLN A 102 -12.85 -49.84 -21.61
C GLN A 102 -12.84 -51.26 -22.21
N GLU A 103 -11.72 -51.98 -22.15
CA GLU A 103 -11.63 -53.35 -22.69
C GLU A 103 -12.68 -54.28 -22.07
N ASP A 104 -12.81 -54.23 -20.74
CA ASP A 104 -13.65 -55.15 -19.95
C ASP A 104 -14.75 -54.47 -19.11
N ALA A 105 -14.83 -53.13 -19.09
CA ALA A 105 -15.76 -52.36 -18.27
C ALA A 105 -16.45 -51.22 -19.04
N ARG A 106 -17.64 -50.81 -18.60
CA ARG A 106 -18.23 -49.52 -19.00
C ARG A 106 -17.56 -48.42 -18.19
N VAL A 107 -16.96 -47.43 -18.85
CA VAL A 107 -16.18 -46.38 -18.18
C VAL A 107 -16.88 -45.03 -18.28
N ILE A 108 -17.20 -44.45 -17.13
CA ILE A 108 -17.74 -43.09 -17.00
C ILE A 108 -16.64 -42.16 -16.53
N VAL A 109 -16.37 -41.08 -17.27
CA VAL A 109 -15.31 -40.13 -16.95
C VAL A 109 -15.88 -38.71 -16.91
N PRO A 110 -16.34 -38.20 -15.75
CA PRO A 110 -16.81 -36.84 -15.62
C PRO A 110 -15.66 -35.83 -15.62
N ASP A 111 -15.93 -34.62 -16.11
CA ASP A 111 -15.21 -33.41 -15.72
C ASP A 111 -15.96 -32.82 -14.52
N LEU A 112 -15.32 -32.77 -13.36
CA LEU A 112 -15.90 -32.12 -12.19
C LEU A 112 -16.10 -30.61 -12.48
N PRO A 113 -17.11 -29.97 -11.89
CA PRO A 113 -17.30 -28.53 -12.04
C PRO A 113 -16.03 -27.72 -11.72
N GLY A 114 -15.81 -26.64 -12.47
CA GLY A 114 -14.55 -25.90 -12.44
C GLY A 114 -13.47 -26.42 -13.39
N PHE A 115 -13.66 -27.62 -13.99
CA PHE A 115 -12.67 -28.27 -14.85
C PHE A 115 -13.24 -28.68 -16.21
N GLY A 116 -12.35 -28.78 -17.19
CA GLY A 116 -12.64 -29.32 -18.52
C GLY A 116 -13.84 -28.66 -19.18
N GLY A 117 -14.77 -29.48 -19.67
CA GLY A 117 -15.96 -29.02 -20.41
C GLY A 117 -17.16 -28.63 -19.55
N SER A 118 -17.05 -28.71 -18.22
CA SER A 118 -18.14 -28.44 -17.27
C SER A 118 -18.26 -26.95 -16.95
N THR A 119 -19.35 -26.55 -16.29
CA THR A 119 -19.54 -25.19 -15.79
C THR A 119 -18.39 -24.80 -14.84
N ILE A 120 -17.79 -23.64 -15.06
CA ILE A 120 -16.62 -23.16 -14.31
C ILE A 120 -17.00 -22.33 -13.11
N ASP A 121 -18.02 -21.48 -13.20
CA ASP A 121 -18.46 -20.61 -12.11
C ASP A 121 -19.60 -21.27 -11.32
N ILE A 122 -19.26 -21.79 -10.13
CA ILE A 122 -20.19 -22.50 -9.27
C ILE A 122 -20.03 -22.07 -7.80
N LYS A 123 -21.04 -22.38 -6.99
CA LYS A 123 -21.05 -21.96 -5.58
C LYS A 123 -19.99 -22.67 -4.73
N ASP A 124 -19.82 -23.98 -4.85
CA ASP A 124 -18.91 -24.79 -4.02
C ASP A 124 -18.07 -25.77 -4.85
N TYR A 125 -16.74 -25.61 -4.81
CA TYR A 125 -15.78 -26.46 -5.54
C TYR A 125 -15.24 -27.63 -4.71
N SER A 126 -15.78 -27.85 -3.52
CA SER A 126 -15.32 -28.89 -2.62
C SER A 126 -15.44 -30.29 -3.24
N THR A 127 -14.57 -31.19 -2.82
CA THR A 127 -14.66 -32.62 -3.16
C THR A 127 -16.00 -33.24 -2.72
N ARG A 128 -16.65 -32.69 -1.69
CA ARG A 128 -17.97 -33.10 -1.23
C ARG A 128 -19.08 -32.71 -2.20
N ALA A 129 -19.09 -31.48 -2.70
CA ALA A 129 -19.97 -31.09 -3.80
C ALA A 129 -19.69 -31.94 -5.05
N GLY A 130 -18.41 -32.20 -5.35
CA GLY A 130 -17.99 -33.12 -6.42
C GLY A 130 -18.60 -34.52 -6.35
N ALA A 131 -18.81 -35.05 -5.14
CA ALA A 131 -19.47 -36.32 -4.91
C ALA A 131 -20.96 -36.28 -5.32
N TYR A 132 -21.68 -35.23 -4.90
CA TYR A 132 -23.08 -35.02 -5.31
C TYR A 132 -23.24 -34.83 -6.81
N TYR A 133 -22.37 -34.05 -7.47
CA TYR A 133 -22.39 -33.92 -8.93
C TYR A 133 -22.16 -35.27 -9.64
N THR A 134 -21.26 -36.09 -9.11
CA THR A 134 -20.99 -37.43 -9.65
C THR A 134 -22.21 -38.34 -9.48
N LEU A 135 -22.82 -38.36 -8.29
CA LEU A 135 -24.03 -39.15 -8.03
C LEU A 135 -25.21 -38.72 -8.91
N ALA A 136 -25.44 -37.41 -9.06
CA ALA A 136 -26.50 -36.88 -9.94
C ALA A 136 -26.28 -37.26 -11.42
N LEU A 137 -25.02 -37.28 -11.88
CA LEU A 137 -24.69 -37.79 -13.20
C LEU A 137 -25.06 -39.28 -13.34
N LEU A 138 -24.71 -40.12 -12.36
CA LEU A 138 -25.03 -41.54 -12.38
C LEU A 138 -26.54 -41.81 -12.36
N ASP A 139 -27.29 -41.05 -11.57
CA ASP A 139 -28.75 -41.14 -11.51
C ASP A 139 -29.37 -40.83 -12.88
N THR A 140 -28.85 -39.81 -13.57
CA THR A 140 -29.34 -39.46 -14.91
C THR A 140 -28.96 -40.51 -15.97
N LEU A 141 -27.86 -41.23 -15.77
CA LEU A 141 -27.44 -42.34 -16.62
C LEU A 141 -28.08 -43.69 -16.24
N GLY A 142 -28.88 -43.74 -15.17
CA GLY A 142 -29.51 -44.95 -14.66
C GLY A 142 -28.52 -45.99 -14.11
N ILE A 143 -27.40 -45.55 -13.53
CA ILE A 143 -26.35 -46.42 -12.98
C ILE A 143 -26.55 -46.54 -11.46
N GLU A 144 -26.98 -47.71 -10.98
CA GLU A 144 -27.27 -47.93 -9.54
C GLU A 144 -26.01 -48.18 -8.70
N GLN A 145 -25.03 -48.93 -9.19
CA GLN A 145 -23.79 -49.22 -8.45
C GLN A 145 -22.59 -49.16 -9.39
N ALA A 146 -21.42 -48.80 -8.86
CA ALA A 146 -20.18 -48.72 -9.64
C ALA A 146 -18.93 -48.89 -8.76
N TYR A 147 -17.82 -49.20 -9.43
CA TYR A 147 -16.48 -49.07 -8.88
C TYR A 147 -15.99 -47.63 -9.08
N PHE A 148 -15.44 -47.02 -8.04
CA PHE A 148 -14.98 -45.63 -8.11
C PHE A 148 -13.45 -45.57 -8.06
N VAL A 149 -12.85 -44.98 -9.10
CA VAL A 149 -11.41 -44.80 -9.21
C VAL A 149 -11.09 -43.32 -9.10
N GLY A 150 -10.52 -42.92 -7.96
CA GLY A 150 -10.18 -41.53 -7.66
C GLY A 150 -8.69 -41.28 -7.81
N TYR A 151 -8.29 -40.41 -8.73
CA TYR A 151 -6.90 -39.99 -8.86
C TYR A 151 -6.62 -38.66 -8.16
N SER A 152 -5.60 -38.58 -7.31
CA SER A 152 -5.21 -37.35 -6.61
C SER A 152 -6.37 -36.76 -5.80
N MET A 153 -6.77 -35.53 -6.06
CA MET A 153 -7.97 -34.91 -5.47
C MET A 153 -9.26 -35.72 -5.69
N GLY A 154 -9.35 -36.49 -6.78
CA GLY A 154 -10.47 -37.40 -7.03
C GLY A 154 -10.64 -38.46 -5.93
N GLY A 155 -9.58 -38.77 -5.18
CA GLY A 155 -9.65 -39.58 -3.96
C GLY A 155 -10.62 -39.02 -2.93
N GLY A 156 -10.52 -37.71 -2.65
CA GLY A 156 -11.44 -37.04 -1.73
C GLY A 156 -12.89 -37.09 -2.21
N VAL A 157 -13.13 -37.04 -3.53
CA VAL A 157 -14.49 -37.17 -4.09
C VAL A 157 -15.05 -38.57 -3.83
N ILE A 158 -14.29 -39.63 -4.13
CA ILE A 158 -14.78 -41.00 -3.95
C ILE A 158 -14.93 -41.39 -2.47
N LEU A 159 -14.12 -40.82 -1.57
CA LEU A 159 -14.34 -40.95 -0.13
C LEU A 159 -15.65 -40.28 0.31
N ASN A 160 -15.94 -39.06 -0.17
CA ASN A 160 -17.23 -38.44 0.11
C ASN A 160 -18.40 -39.25 -0.47
N ILE A 161 -18.27 -39.87 -1.64
CA ILE A 161 -19.30 -40.77 -2.18
C ILE A 161 -19.53 -41.96 -1.24
N ALA A 162 -18.46 -42.56 -0.71
CA ALA A 162 -18.56 -43.67 0.24
C ALA A 162 -19.17 -43.26 1.59
N ASP A 163 -19.03 -42.00 2.01
CA ASP A 163 -19.69 -41.44 3.19
C ASP A 163 -21.17 -41.13 2.94
N ILE A 164 -21.49 -40.51 1.80
CA ILE A 164 -22.85 -40.04 1.45
C ILE A 164 -23.76 -41.20 1.03
N ALA A 165 -23.25 -42.11 0.21
CA ALA A 165 -24.01 -43.17 -0.45
C ALA A 165 -23.22 -44.49 -0.55
N PRO A 166 -22.81 -45.10 0.58
CA PRO A 166 -22.01 -46.33 0.60
C PRO A 166 -22.63 -47.48 -0.20
N GLN A 167 -23.97 -47.56 -0.26
CA GLN A 167 -24.73 -48.54 -1.03
C GLN A 167 -24.56 -48.44 -2.55
N ARG A 168 -23.93 -47.36 -3.05
CA ARG A 168 -23.64 -47.15 -4.48
C ARG A 168 -22.25 -47.66 -4.86
N VAL A 169 -21.43 -48.07 -3.89
CA VAL A 169 -19.99 -48.31 -4.06
C VAL A 169 -19.67 -49.81 -3.97
N GLU A 170 -19.30 -50.41 -5.11
CA GLU A 170 -18.85 -51.82 -5.17
C GLU A 170 -17.39 -51.98 -4.69
N GLY A 171 -16.56 -50.96 -4.94
CA GLY A 171 -15.18 -50.91 -4.48
C GLY A 171 -14.54 -49.56 -4.77
N LEU A 172 -13.52 -49.21 -3.99
CA LEU A 172 -12.77 -47.95 -4.11
C LEU A 172 -11.36 -48.20 -4.60
N VAL A 173 -10.88 -47.35 -5.53
CA VAL A 173 -9.48 -47.31 -5.95
C VAL A 173 -8.90 -45.92 -5.69
N MET A 174 -7.99 -45.85 -4.74
CA MET A 174 -7.26 -44.66 -4.30
C MET A 174 -5.94 -44.56 -5.07
N GLY A 175 -5.92 -43.78 -6.16
CA GLY A 175 -4.74 -43.62 -7.00
C GLY A 175 -4.00 -42.31 -6.74
N SER A 176 -2.80 -42.36 -6.16
CA SER A 176 -2.06 -41.14 -5.79
C SER A 176 -2.91 -40.13 -5.02
N ALA A 177 -3.84 -40.63 -4.19
CA ALA A 177 -5.03 -39.92 -3.73
C ALA A 177 -4.81 -39.14 -2.43
N ILE A 178 -5.54 -38.04 -2.23
CA ILE A 178 -5.62 -37.38 -0.91
C ILE A 178 -6.52 -38.18 0.05
N GLY A 179 -6.29 -38.08 1.36
CA GLY A 179 -7.16 -38.69 2.36
C GLY A 179 -6.68 -38.64 3.81
N VAL A 180 -5.38 -38.44 4.07
CA VAL A 180 -4.86 -38.35 5.45
C VAL A 180 -4.09 -37.04 5.63
N GLN A 181 -4.81 -36.04 6.08
CA GLN A 181 -4.38 -34.64 6.09
C GLN A 181 -3.07 -34.39 6.86
N GLU A 182 -2.84 -35.11 7.96
CA GLU A 182 -1.64 -35.00 8.80
C GLU A 182 -0.35 -35.41 8.08
N HIS A 183 -0.46 -36.12 6.95
CA HIS A 183 0.65 -36.48 6.07
C HIS A 183 0.73 -35.62 4.80
N GLU A 184 -0.17 -34.66 4.62
CA GLU A 184 -0.29 -33.84 3.40
C GLU A 184 0.07 -32.38 3.66
N LEU A 185 0.86 -31.78 2.75
CA LEU A 185 1.31 -30.38 2.82
C LEU A 185 1.95 -30.01 4.17
N LEU A 186 1.25 -29.20 4.99
CA LEU A 186 1.69 -28.72 6.30
C LEU A 186 1.17 -29.57 7.47
N GLY A 187 0.44 -30.66 7.19
CA GLY A 187 -0.03 -31.62 8.20
C GLY A 187 -1.14 -31.12 9.13
N ASP A 188 -1.73 -29.95 8.85
CA ASP A 188 -2.77 -29.34 9.69
C ASP A 188 -3.79 -28.59 8.83
N TYR A 189 -5.06 -28.64 9.25
CA TYR A 189 -6.16 -27.99 8.54
C TYR A 189 -6.01 -26.49 8.46
N THR A 190 -5.85 -25.80 9.57
CA THR A 190 -5.81 -24.34 9.57
C THR A 190 -4.61 -23.83 8.78
N LEU A 191 -3.47 -24.51 8.86
CA LEU A 191 -2.27 -24.15 8.09
C LEU A 191 -2.46 -24.39 6.58
N ASN A 192 -2.96 -25.57 6.18
CA ASN A 192 -3.22 -25.88 4.78
C ASN A 192 -4.30 -24.93 4.19
N HIS A 193 -5.36 -24.67 4.95
CA HIS A 193 -6.43 -23.76 4.53
C HIS A 193 -5.93 -22.32 4.38
N GLY A 194 -5.06 -21.86 5.28
CA GLY A 194 -4.37 -20.58 5.14
C GLY A 194 -3.50 -20.51 3.88
N LEU A 195 -2.75 -21.58 3.57
CA LEU A 195 -1.96 -21.68 2.35
C LEU A 195 -2.84 -21.60 1.09
N HIS A 196 -3.95 -22.35 1.06
CA HIS A 196 -4.91 -22.31 -0.06
C HIS A 196 -5.64 -20.97 -0.14
N TRP A 197 -5.89 -20.29 0.97
CA TRP A 197 -6.42 -18.93 0.98
C TRP A 197 -5.45 -17.95 0.30
N PHE A 198 -4.14 -18.02 0.61
CA PHE A 198 -3.13 -17.20 -0.05
C PHE A 198 -3.04 -17.50 -1.55
N GLN A 199 -3.11 -18.79 -1.92
CA GLN A 199 -3.16 -19.23 -3.31
C GLN A 199 -4.38 -18.66 -4.05
N LEU A 200 -5.57 -18.77 -3.44
CA LEU A 200 -6.82 -18.25 -3.95
C LEU A 200 -6.75 -16.73 -4.12
N MET A 201 -6.28 -16.01 -3.12
CA MET A 201 -6.08 -14.56 -3.19
C MET A 201 -5.14 -14.18 -4.34
N GLY A 202 -4.05 -14.94 -4.53
CA GLY A 202 -3.09 -14.72 -5.61
C GLY A 202 -3.72 -14.90 -7.00
N LEU A 203 -4.38 -16.03 -7.25
CA LEU A 203 -5.03 -16.30 -8.54
C LEU A 203 -6.21 -15.37 -8.78
N TRP A 204 -7.02 -15.09 -7.75
CA TRP A 204 -8.09 -14.11 -7.83
C TRP A 204 -7.56 -12.72 -8.18
N SER A 205 -6.44 -12.30 -7.59
CA SER A 205 -5.82 -11.00 -7.89
C SER A 205 -5.30 -10.96 -9.33
N LEU A 206 -4.65 -12.02 -9.79
CA LEU A 206 -4.18 -12.11 -11.17
C LEU A 206 -5.34 -12.05 -12.18
N GLN A 207 -6.44 -12.75 -11.90
CA GLN A 207 -7.62 -12.79 -12.75
C GLN A 207 -8.43 -11.49 -12.72
N ASN A 208 -8.52 -10.79 -11.59
CA ASN A 208 -9.39 -9.62 -11.45
C ASN A 208 -8.65 -8.27 -11.52
N LEU A 209 -7.34 -8.24 -11.36
CA LEU A 209 -6.55 -7.00 -11.42
C LEU A 209 -5.78 -6.83 -12.73
N PHE A 210 -5.78 -7.82 -13.63
CA PHE A 210 -5.11 -7.73 -14.94
C PHE A 210 -6.09 -7.94 -16.10
N PRO A 211 -5.97 -7.17 -17.20
CA PRO A 211 -6.81 -7.37 -18.37
C PRO A 211 -6.42 -8.65 -19.13
N HIS A 212 -7.35 -9.60 -19.27
CA HIS A 212 -7.13 -10.89 -19.93
C HIS A 212 -8.28 -11.36 -20.83
N PHE A 213 -9.42 -10.66 -20.87
CA PHE A 213 -10.54 -10.91 -21.79
C PHE A 213 -11.06 -12.36 -21.77
N GLY A 214 -11.16 -12.97 -20.59
CA GLY A 214 -11.63 -14.35 -20.43
C GLY A 214 -10.55 -15.43 -20.54
N TYR A 215 -9.36 -15.10 -21.05
CA TYR A 215 -8.29 -16.09 -21.26
C TYR A 215 -7.89 -16.84 -19.98
N MET A 216 -7.80 -16.14 -18.84
CA MET A 216 -7.44 -16.74 -17.56
C MET A 216 -8.59 -17.50 -16.89
N ASP A 217 -9.85 -17.30 -17.31
CA ASP A 217 -11.02 -17.97 -16.71
C ASP A 217 -11.01 -19.48 -17.03
N HIS A 218 -10.58 -19.84 -18.25
CA HIS A 218 -10.44 -21.24 -18.71
C HIS A 218 -9.01 -21.79 -18.59
N GLY A 219 -8.10 -21.05 -17.94
CA GLY A 219 -6.73 -21.50 -17.72
C GLY A 219 -6.65 -22.67 -16.73
N ILE A 220 -5.62 -23.51 -16.84
CA ILE A 220 -5.41 -24.66 -15.94
C ILE A 220 -5.21 -24.20 -14.48
N LEU A 221 -4.53 -23.07 -14.26
CA LEU A 221 -4.32 -22.49 -12.93
C LEU A 221 -5.24 -21.27 -12.75
N ASN A 222 -6.53 -21.53 -12.59
CA ASN A 222 -7.57 -20.51 -12.42
C ASN A 222 -8.11 -20.47 -10.97
N VAL A 223 -9.09 -19.59 -10.72
CA VAL A 223 -9.76 -19.52 -9.41
C VAL A 223 -10.46 -20.82 -9.04
N ALA A 224 -11.07 -21.55 -9.98
CA ALA A 224 -11.72 -22.83 -9.72
C ALA A 224 -10.72 -23.87 -9.16
N TYR A 225 -9.52 -23.94 -9.73
CA TYR A 225 -8.42 -24.76 -9.22
C TYR A 225 -8.07 -24.44 -7.76
N ALA A 226 -7.91 -23.15 -7.41
CA ALA A 226 -7.61 -22.78 -6.02
C ALA A 226 -8.79 -23.03 -5.08
N ARG A 227 -10.02 -22.74 -5.53
CA ARG A 227 -11.24 -22.99 -4.76
C ARG A 227 -11.45 -24.47 -4.49
N ASN A 228 -11.04 -25.36 -5.38
CA ASN A 228 -11.19 -26.80 -5.15
C ASN A 228 -10.46 -27.29 -3.88
N PHE A 229 -9.27 -26.75 -3.58
CA PHE A 229 -8.57 -27.06 -2.33
C PHE A 229 -9.00 -26.18 -1.15
N TYR A 230 -9.35 -24.92 -1.41
CA TYR A 230 -9.81 -24.01 -0.36
C TYR A 230 -11.21 -24.37 0.16
N ASP A 231 -12.13 -24.82 -0.70
CA ASP A 231 -13.50 -25.17 -0.29
C ASP A 231 -13.57 -26.60 0.31
N THR A 232 -12.57 -27.44 0.03
CA THR A 232 -12.51 -28.82 0.54
C THR A 232 -12.11 -28.89 2.02
N ASP A 233 -12.94 -29.56 2.82
CA ASP A 233 -12.60 -29.98 4.18
C ASP A 233 -12.12 -31.44 4.19
N GLN A 234 -10.83 -31.64 4.46
CA GLN A 234 -10.23 -32.98 4.49
C GLN A 234 -10.32 -33.67 5.86
N ARG A 235 -10.69 -32.97 6.92
CA ARG A 235 -10.72 -33.52 8.29
C ARG A 235 -11.58 -34.80 8.41
N PRO A 236 -12.71 -34.95 7.69
CA PRO A 236 -13.50 -36.17 7.76
C PRO A 236 -12.85 -37.40 7.11
N PHE A 237 -11.91 -37.22 6.17
CA PHE A 237 -11.45 -38.30 5.28
C PHE A 237 -10.85 -39.48 6.02
N ARG A 238 -10.02 -39.23 7.04
CA ARG A 238 -9.47 -40.30 7.88
C ARG A 238 -10.58 -41.18 8.47
N SER A 239 -11.58 -40.56 9.08
CA SER A 239 -12.70 -41.29 9.69
C SER A 239 -13.53 -42.04 8.64
N ILE A 240 -13.63 -41.53 7.42
CA ILE A 240 -14.35 -42.21 6.33
C ILE A 240 -13.60 -43.49 5.93
N ILE A 241 -12.27 -43.41 5.76
CA ILE A 241 -11.44 -44.58 5.42
C ILE A 241 -11.51 -45.64 6.52
N GLU A 242 -11.43 -45.24 7.79
CA GLU A 242 -11.53 -46.15 8.95
C GLU A 242 -12.89 -46.86 9.04
N LYS A 243 -13.98 -46.21 8.59
CA LYS A 243 -15.35 -46.74 8.67
C LYS A 243 -15.77 -47.55 7.45
N TYR A 244 -15.12 -47.34 6.30
CA TYR A 244 -15.50 -48.00 5.06
C TYR A 244 -15.18 -49.50 5.12
N ASP A 245 -16.24 -50.32 5.01
CA ASP A 245 -16.16 -51.79 5.07
C ASP A 245 -16.13 -52.45 3.67
N GLY A 246 -16.04 -51.68 2.59
CA GLY A 246 -15.89 -52.23 1.24
C GLY A 246 -14.42 -52.50 0.86
N PRO A 247 -14.17 -53.27 -0.21
CA PRO A 247 -12.83 -53.43 -0.78
C PRO A 247 -12.21 -52.08 -1.18
N MET A 248 -10.94 -51.85 -0.81
CA MET A 248 -10.20 -50.64 -1.16
C MET A 248 -8.82 -50.98 -1.74
N LEU A 249 -8.59 -50.63 -3.00
CA LEU A 249 -7.27 -50.71 -3.65
C LEU A 249 -6.54 -49.37 -3.52
N ILE A 250 -5.30 -49.38 -3.04
CA ILE A 250 -4.44 -48.22 -2.96
C ILE A 250 -3.29 -48.38 -3.97
N LEU A 251 -3.21 -47.45 -4.93
CA LEU A 251 -2.18 -47.41 -5.96
C LEU A 251 -1.33 -46.15 -5.76
N HIS A 252 -0.04 -46.30 -5.46
CA HIS A 252 0.80 -45.13 -5.17
C HIS A 252 2.22 -45.23 -5.70
N GLY A 253 2.76 -44.09 -6.14
CA GLY A 253 4.12 -43.99 -6.65
C GLY A 253 5.13 -43.80 -5.52
N GLU A 254 6.21 -44.58 -5.49
CA GLU A 254 7.24 -44.49 -4.43
C GLU A 254 7.92 -43.11 -4.34
N GLN A 255 7.88 -42.33 -5.42
CA GLN A 255 8.54 -41.02 -5.53
C GLN A 255 7.55 -39.87 -5.70
N ASP A 256 6.28 -40.08 -5.35
CA ASP A 256 5.27 -39.02 -5.37
C ASP A 256 5.68 -37.88 -4.41
N ARG A 257 5.68 -36.65 -4.92
CA ARG A 257 6.04 -35.43 -4.19
C ARG A 257 4.87 -34.49 -3.96
N PHE A 258 3.72 -34.79 -4.57
CA PHE A 258 2.50 -34.00 -4.40
C PHE A 258 1.64 -34.61 -3.30
N VAL A 259 1.40 -35.92 -3.40
CA VAL A 259 0.79 -36.70 -2.32
C VAL A 259 1.87 -37.61 -1.74
N PRO A 260 2.35 -37.33 -0.52
CA PRO A 260 3.45 -38.10 0.07
C PRO A 260 3.10 -39.59 0.18
N PRO A 261 4.00 -40.50 -0.24
CA PRO A 261 3.84 -41.95 -0.08
C PRO A 261 3.44 -42.42 1.33
N ARG A 262 3.81 -41.68 2.37
CA ARG A 262 3.37 -41.95 3.75
C ARG A 262 1.86 -41.80 3.94
N ALA A 263 1.21 -40.87 3.24
CA ALA A 263 -0.25 -40.74 3.28
C ALA A 263 -0.93 -41.99 2.71
N ALA A 264 -0.40 -42.55 1.61
CA ALA A 264 -0.91 -43.78 1.00
C ALA A 264 -0.66 -45.03 1.85
N ALA A 265 0.51 -45.11 2.48
CA ALA A 265 0.77 -46.14 3.47
C ALA A 265 -0.24 -46.07 4.63
N GLU A 266 -0.55 -44.86 5.11
CA GLU A 266 -1.54 -44.65 6.16
C GLU A 266 -2.96 -45.01 5.68
N HIS A 267 -3.37 -44.67 4.45
CA HIS A 267 -4.65 -45.13 3.87
C HIS A 267 -4.79 -46.65 3.97
N ALA A 268 -3.73 -47.37 3.55
CA ALA A 268 -3.72 -48.82 3.52
C ALA A 268 -3.71 -49.43 4.93
N MET A 269 -3.09 -48.78 5.93
CA MET A 269 -3.07 -49.26 7.31
C MET A 269 -4.39 -49.06 8.06
N ILE A 270 -5.16 -48.01 7.73
CA ILE A 270 -6.40 -47.67 8.45
C ILE A 270 -7.66 -48.22 7.77
N ALA A 271 -7.59 -48.58 6.49
CA ALA A 271 -8.71 -49.19 5.77
C ALA A 271 -9.00 -50.60 6.29
N GLN A 272 -10.29 -51.00 6.28
CA GLN A 272 -10.71 -52.31 6.80
C GLN A 272 -10.41 -53.48 5.86
N LYS A 273 -10.53 -53.26 4.54
CA LYS A 273 -10.28 -54.27 3.50
C LYS A 273 -9.32 -53.77 2.41
N PRO A 274 -8.04 -53.49 2.76
CA PRO A 274 -7.08 -52.88 1.86
C PRO A 274 -6.38 -53.88 0.92
N GLU A 275 -6.01 -53.42 -0.27
CA GLU A 275 -4.99 -54.00 -1.15
C GLU A 275 -4.05 -52.87 -1.59
N MET A 276 -2.75 -52.99 -1.39
CA MET A 276 -1.76 -51.94 -1.71
C MET A 276 -0.83 -52.39 -2.84
N HIS A 277 -0.62 -51.50 -3.82
CA HIS A 277 0.37 -51.69 -4.89
C HIS A 277 1.24 -50.45 -5.07
N TRP A 278 2.56 -50.65 -4.97
CA TRP A 278 3.56 -49.62 -5.21
C TRP A 278 3.96 -49.58 -6.68
N LEU A 279 3.84 -48.40 -7.29
CA LEU A 279 4.25 -48.15 -8.67
C LEU A 279 5.58 -47.39 -8.71
N LYS A 280 6.34 -47.59 -9.80
CA LYS A 280 7.56 -46.84 -10.04
C LYS A 280 7.24 -45.43 -10.53
N GLY A 281 7.89 -44.44 -9.93
CA GLY A 281 7.83 -43.04 -10.36
C GLY A 281 7.05 -42.13 -9.40
N GLY A 282 6.83 -40.88 -9.84
CA GLY A 282 6.07 -39.88 -9.08
C GLY A 282 4.65 -39.66 -9.61
N HIS A 283 3.91 -38.73 -9.00
CA HIS A 283 2.49 -38.43 -9.23
C HIS A 283 2.02 -38.62 -10.70
N LEU A 284 2.53 -37.82 -11.63
CA LEU A 284 2.09 -37.86 -13.03
C LEU A 284 2.67 -39.04 -13.84
N GLN A 285 3.74 -39.68 -13.34
CA GLN A 285 4.41 -40.76 -14.06
C GLN A 285 3.56 -42.02 -14.09
N MET A 286 2.78 -42.26 -13.03
CA MET A 286 1.84 -43.38 -12.95
C MET A 286 0.78 -43.32 -14.06
N LEU A 287 0.27 -42.14 -14.39
CA LEU A 287 -0.67 -41.97 -15.51
C LEU A 287 -0.01 -42.06 -16.89
N ARG A 288 1.32 -41.91 -16.97
CA ARG A 288 2.07 -42.06 -18.24
C ARG A 288 2.31 -43.53 -18.56
N ASP A 289 2.56 -44.35 -17.53
CA ASP A 289 2.65 -45.80 -17.57
C ASP A 289 1.27 -46.43 -17.28
N ALA A 290 0.34 -46.16 -18.20
CA ALA A 290 -1.08 -46.47 -17.98
C ALA A 290 -1.35 -47.98 -17.84
N GLU A 291 -0.55 -48.84 -18.49
CA GLU A 291 -0.70 -50.30 -18.37
C GLU A 291 -0.42 -50.77 -16.94
N SER A 292 0.69 -50.33 -16.35
CA SER A 292 1.07 -50.64 -14.97
C SER A 292 0.07 -50.08 -13.95
N TYR A 293 -0.61 -48.98 -14.28
CA TYR A 293 -1.65 -48.37 -13.46
C TYR A 293 -3.00 -49.09 -13.59
N VAL A 294 -3.38 -49.53 -14.79
CA VAL A 294 -4.69 -50.12 -15.08
C VAL A 294 -4.77 -51.60 -14.74
N ALA A 295 -3.68 -52.37 -14.93
CA ALA A 295 -3.70 -53.81 -14.69
C ALA A 295 -4.13 -54.18 -13.24
N PRO A 296 -3.63 -53.54 -12.17
CA PRO A 296 -4.11 -53.81 -10.81
C PRO A 296 -5.60 -53.47 -10.61
N ILE A 297 -6.10 -52.41 -11.27
CA ILE A 297 -7.51 -52.01 -11.18
C ILE A 297 -8.41 -53.09 -11.76
N LEU A 298 -8.09 -53.60 -12.96
CA LEU A 298 -8.88 -54.66 -13.60
C LEU A 298 -8.82 -55.96 -12.79
N ASN A 299 -7.65 -56.31 -12.23
CA ASN A 299 -7.51 -57.48 -11.37
C ASN A 299 -8.34 -57.37 -10.10
N PHE A 300 -8.33 -56.20 -9.46
CA PHE A 300 -9.12 -55.91 -8.26
C PHE A 300 -10.63 -56.02 -8.52
N VAL A 301 -11.12 -55.37 -9.58
CA VAL A 301 -12.53 -55.47 -10.00
C VAL A 301 -12.91 -56.92 -10.27
N LYS A 302 -12.08 -57.65 -11.04
CA LYS A 302 -12.33 -59.06 -11.34
C LYS A 302 -12.34 -59.95 -10.08
N ALA A 303 -11.49 -59.66 -9.09
CA ALA A 303 -11.44 -60.40 -7.84
C ALA A 303 -12.73 -60.21 -7.02
N ILE A 304 -13.27 -58.98 -7.00
CA ILE A 304 -14.53 -58.66 -6.31
C ILE A 304 -15.72 -59.34 -7.01
N GLU A 305 -15.84 -59.17 -8.34
CA GLU A 305 -16.89 -59.78 -9.15
C GLU A 305 -16.91 -61.32 -9.03
N SER A 306 -15.73 -61.93 -8.97
CA SER A 306 -15.59 -63.39 -8.79
C SER A 306 -15.65 -63.86 -7.34
N LYS A 307 -15.83 -62.95 -6.36
CA LYS A 307 -15.83 -63.23 -4.91
C LYS A 307 -14.55 -63.91 -4.42
N THR A 308 -13.43 -63.60 -5.04
CA THR A 308 -12.09 -64.11 -4.70
C THR A 308 -11.18 -63.06 -4.07
N PHE A 309 -11.65 -61.82 -3.89
CA PHE A 309 -10.90 -60.75 -3.23
C PHE A 309 -10.57 -61.12 -1.78
N ASP A 310 -9.28 -61.05 -1.43
CA ASP A 310 -8.75 -61.29 -0.09
C ASP A 310 -7.94 -60.07 0.37
N PRO A 311 -8.36 -59.36 1.44
CA PRO A 311 -7.65 -58.19 1.93
C PRO A 311 -6.24 -58.51 2.42
N GLN A 312 -5.30 -57.61 2.16
CA GLN A 312 -3.95 -57.71 2.70
C GLN A 312 -3.94 -57.46 4.21
N THR A 313 -3.24 -58.31 4.97
CA THR A 313 -3.18 -58.25 6.44
C THR A 313 -1.84 -57.77 7.01
N ASN A 314 -0.75 -57.81 6.24
CA ASN A 314 0.61 -57.44 6.66
C ASN A 314 1.20 -56.24 5.91
N ILE A 315 0.37 -55.24 5.60
CA ILE A 315 0.76 -54.07 4.78
C ILE A 315 1.97 -53.32 5.35
N ALA A 316 2.10 -53.25 6.68
CA ALA A 316 3.21 -52.56 7.35
C ALA A 316 4.60 -53.09 6.93
N ASP A 317 4.70 -54.38 6.64
CA ASP A 317 5.95 -55.02 6.22
C ASP A 317 6.28 -54.74 4.75
N GLU A 318 5.25 -54.52 3.92
CA GLU A 318 5.33 -54.29 2.48
C GLU A 318 5.63 -52.83 2.11
N ILE A 319 5.59 -51.89 3.07
CA ILE A 319 5.95 -50.48 2.82
C ILE A 319 7.44 -50.37 2.44
N PRO A 320 7.79 -49.80 1.26
CA PRO A 320 9.17 -49.66 0.83
C PRO A 320 10.02 -48.89 1.85
N GLN A 321 11.28 -49.30 2.02
CA GLN A 321 12.20 -48.63 2.95
C GLN A 321 12.43 -47.16 2.55
N SER A 322 12.41 -46.85 1.25
CA SER A 322 12.45 -45.48 0.70
C SER A 322 11.30 -44.59 1.20
N VAL A 323 10.13 -45.16 1.44
CA VAL A 323 8.94 -44.46 1.98
C VAL A 323 9.04 -44.31 3.50
N ARG A 324 9.56 -45.33 4.19
CA ARG A 324 9.86 -45.25 5.63
C ARG A 324 10.91 -44.15 5.92
N ASP A 325 11.90 -44.00 5.06
CA ASP A 325 13.01 -43.05 5.24
C ASP A 325 12.74 -41.64 4.64
N GLN A 326 11.58 -41.40 4.02
CA GLN A 326 11.28 -40.10 3.40
C GLN A 326 11.32 -38.95 4.42
N GLY A 327 12.35 -38.11 4.32
CA GLY A 327 12.60 -37.00 5.25
C GLY A 327 11.82 -35.72 4.94
N TYR A 328 11.95 -34.73 5.81
CA TYR A 328 11.21 -33.45 5.76
C TYR A 328 11.72 -32.44 4.72
N GLY A 329 12.48 -32.89 3.70
CA GLY A 329 13.28 -32.03 2.83
C GLY A 329 12.49 -31.01 2.02
N VAL A 330 11.32 -31.38 1.48
CA VAL A 330 10.47 -30.45 0.71
C VAL A 330 9.96 -29.32 1.63
N MET A 331 9.49 -29.65 2.82
CA MET A 331 9.00 -28.67 3.78
C MET A 331 10.12 -27.74 4.28
N MET A 332 11.34 -28.27 4.47
CA MET A 332 12.52 -27.45 4.77
C MET A 332 12.83 -26.46 3.63
N VAL A 333 12.73 -26.88 2.37
CA VAL A 333 12.94 -25.98 1.22
C VAL A 333 11.83 -24.92 1.16
N LEU A 334 10.57 -25.30 1.36
CA LEU A 334 9.45 -24.36 1.38
C LEU A 334 9.58 -23.34 2.52
N LEU A 335 9.99 -23.76 3.71
CA LEU A 335 10.28 -22.86 4.84
C LEU A 335 11.43 -21.90 4.50
N ALA A 336 12.52 -22.39 3.90
CA ALA A 336 13.66 -21.57 3.50
C ALA A 336 13.34 -20.57 2.36
N LEU A 337 12.45 -20.93 1.44
CA LEU A 337 11.94 -20.02 0.42
C LEU A 337 10.96 -19.01 1.00
N GLY A 338 10.10 -19.44 1.93
CA GLY A 338 9.18 -18.57 2.65
C GLY A 338 9.88 -17.43 3.36
N THR A 339 11.07 -17.68 3.95
CA THR A 339 11.82 -16.62 4.62
C THR A 339 12.26 -15.48 3.70
N GLN A 340 12.33 -15.72 2.38
CA GLN A 340 12.65 -14.65 1.41
C GLN A 340 11.51 -13.63 1.26
N VAL A 341 10.28 -14.07 1.51
CA VAL A 341 9.08 -13.24 1.42
C VAL A 341 8.76 -12.64 2.78
N ALA A 342 8.74 -13.47 3.82
CA ALA A 342 8.37 -13.09 5.17
C ALA A 342 9.15 -13.90 6.22
N GLU A 343 10.42 -13.55 6.42
CA GLU A 343 11.34 -14.18 7.38
C GLU A 343 10.71 -14.57 8.71
N ASP A 344 10.17 -13.59 9.44
CA ASP A 344 9.68 -13.81 10.80
C ASP A 344 8.44 -14.73 10.79
N PHE A 345 7.58 -14.58 9.78
CA PHE A 345 6.38 -15.41 9.62
C PHE A 345 6.72 -16.87 9.31
N SER A 346 7.71 -17.11 8.45
CA SER A 346 8.19 -18.46 8.15
C SER A 346 8.84 -19.13 9.36
N CYS A 347 9.54 -18.38 10.22
CA CYS A 347 10.04 -18.92 11.48
C CYS A 347 8.91 -19.32 12.44
N ILE A 348 7.84 -18.52 12.50
CA ILE A 348 6.65 -18.85 13.29
C ILE A 348 5.99 -20.12 12.77
N ILE A 349 5.76 -20.22 11.46
CA ILE A 349 5.21 -21.43 10.83
C ILE A 349 6.11 -22.63 11.12
N GLY A 350 7.42 -22.51 10.93
CA GLY A 350 8.37 -23.59 11.22
C GLY A 350 8.31 -24.07 12.68
N GLY A 351 8.14 -23.16 13.64
CA GLY A 351 7.96 -23.49 15.06
C GLY A 351 6.64 -24.22 15.34
N VAL A 352 5.54 -23.75 14.74
CA VAL A 352 4.21 -24.38 14.86
C VAL A 352 4.19 -25.78 14.24
N LEU A 353 4.79 -25.96 13.06
CA LEU A 353 4.94 -27.28 12.43
C LEU A 353 5.74 -28.23 13.32
N ALA A 354 6.76 -27.70 14.01
CA ALA A 354 7.53 -28.48 14.95
C ALA A 354 6.76 -28.87 16.20
N SER A 355 5.88 -28.00 16.72
CA SER A 355 5.08 -28.31 17.93
C SER A 355 4.14 -29.48 17.72
N ARG A 356 3.60 -29.61 16.50
CA ARG A 356 2.71 -30.69 16.07
C ARG A 356 3.43 -31.98 15.64
N GLY A 357 4.77 -32.01 15.70
CA GLY A 357 5.55 -33.19 15.29
C GLY A 357 5.62 -33.42 13.78
N VAL A 358 5.09 -32.51 12.96
CA VAL A 358 5.13 -32.58 11.48
C VAL A 358 6.57 -32.49 10.97
N LEU A 359 7.43 -31.75 11.67
CA LEU A 359 8.85 -31.65 11.36
C LEU A 359 9.67 -31.45 12.65
N PRO A 360 10.83 -32.09 12.83
CA PRO A 360 11.57 -31.97 14.08
C PRO A 360 12.11 -30.55 14.26
N TYR A 361 12.08 -30.00 15.47
CA TYR A 361 12.50 -28.62 15.78
C TYR A 361 13.84 -28.20 15.14
N TRP A 362 14.82 -29.11 15.11
CA TRP A 362 16.12 -28.84 14.48
C TRP A 362 16.00 -28.58 12.98
N ALA A 363 15.15 -29.32 12.26
CA ALA A 363 14.97 -29.16 10.83
C ALA A 363 14.25 -27.85 10.50
N ALA A 364 13.32 -27.38 11.34
CA ALA A 364 12.63 -26.10 11.18
C ALA A 364 13.64 -24.97 11.35
N THR A 365 14.42 -25.06 12.43
CA THR A 365 15.42 -24.07 12.79
C THR A 365 16.51 -23.97 11.71
N VAL A 366 17.01 -25.11 11.22
CA VAL A 366 18.02 -25.14 10.14
C VAL A 366 17.45 -24.61 8.83
N ALA A 367 16.23 -25.02 8.44
CA ALA A 367 15.58 -24.54 7.23
C ALA A 367 15.42 -23.01 7.24
N CYS A 368 14.87 -22.46 8.33
CA CYS A 368 14.73 -21.03 8.50
C CYS A 368 16.10 -20.32 8.55
N ALA A 369 17.08 -20.86 9.27
CA ALA A 369 18.41 -20.26 9.37
C ALA A 369 19.12 -20.19 8.01
N VAL A 370 19.06 -21.27 7.23
CA VAL A 370 19.65 -21.33 5.88
C VAL A 370 18.93 -20.37 4.93
N GLY A 371 17.60 -20.36 4.94
CA GLY A 371 16.81 -19.42 4.14
C GLY A 371 17.17 -17.97 4.43
N ILE A 372 17.19 -17.59 5.70
CA ILE A 372 17.56 -16.23 6.11
C ILE A 372 19.01 -15.91 5.74
N PHE A 373 19.92 -16.85 5.96
CA PHE A 373 21.32 -16.69 5.60
C PHE A 373 21.48 -16.34 4.11
N ILE A 374 20.80 -17.07 3.23
CA ILE A 374 20.83 -16.83 1.79
C ILE A 374 20.24 -15.44 1.46
N GLY A 375 19.07 -15.11 1.99
CA GLY A 375 18.37 -13.85 1.68
C GLY A 375 19.16 -12.61 2.09
N ASP A 376 19.64 -12.58 3.33
CA ASP A 376 20.44 -11.47 3.85
C ASP A 376 21.82 -11.36 3.18
N MET A 377 22.40 -12.49 2.76
CA MET A 377 23.63 -12.49 1.96
C MET A 377 23.41 -11.86 0.59
N LEU A 378 22.28 -12.14 -0.07
CA LEU A 378 21.92 -11.50 -1.33
C LEU A 378 21.77 -9.99 -1.17
N LEU A 379 21.23 -9.50 -0.05
CA LEU A 379 21.15 -8.06 0.24
C LEU A 379 22.55 -7.41 0.38
N TYR A 380 23.46 -8.06 1.10
CA TYR A 380 24.84 -7.60 1.22
C TYR A 380 25.56 -7.59 -0.14
N LEU A 381 25.45 -8.67 -0.91
CA LEU A 381 26.08 -8.79 -2.23
C LEU A 381 25.51 -7.78 -3.23
N ALA A 382 24.19 -7.54 -3.20
CA ALA A 382 23.56 -6.49 -3.99
C ALA A 382 24.18 -5.12 -3.69
N GLY A 383 24.34 -4.77 -2.41
CA GLY A 383 25.04 -3.55 -2.01
C GLY A 383 26.50 -3.50 -2.50
N TYR A 384 27.20 -4.62 -2.38
CA TYR A 384 28.62 -4.74 -2.75
C TYR A 384 28.87 -4.55 -4.25
N PHE A 385 28.06 -5.18 -5.11
CA PHE A 385 28.22 -5.12 -6.56
C PHE A 385 27.61 -3.85 -7.17
N MET A 386 26.48 -3.35 -6.63
CA MET A 386 25.77 -2.21 -7.20
C MET A 386 26.37 -0.86 -6.78
N GLY A 387 27.02 -0.80 -5.61
CA GLY A 387 27.73 0.37 -5.10
C GLY A 387 26.82 1.57 -4.75
N ALA A 388 27.44 2.66 -4.28
CA ALA A 388 26.73 3.88 -3.88
C ALA A 388 25.85 4.54 -4.96
N PRO A 389 26.20 4.51 -6.27
CA PRO A 389 25.36 5.11 -7.32
C PRO A 389 24.00 4.43 -7.50
N ALA A 390 23.87 3.15 -7.14
CA ALA A 390 22.62 2.42 -7.31
C ALA A 390 21.52 2.83 -6.32
N LEU A 391 21.89 3.40 -5.16
CA LEU A 391 20.95 3.97 -4.19
C LEU A 391 20.13 5.13 -4.77
N LYS A 392 20.59 5.74 -5.88
CA LYS A 392 19.89 6.83 -6.58
C LYS A 392 18.88 6.33 -7.61
N ARG A 393 18.82 5.01 -7.88
CA ARG A 393 17.95 4.39 -8.89
C ARG A 393 16.84 3.56 -8.25
N ALA A 394 15.68 3.51 -8.90
CA ALA A 394 14.57 2.64 -8.49
C ALA A 394 14.90 1.16 -8.81
N PRO A 395 14.40 0.18 -8.03
CA PRO A 395 13.53 0.33 -6.88
C PRO A 395 14.27 0.62 -5.55
N LEU A 396 15.61 0.50 -5.50
CA LEU A 396 16.39 0.65 -4.26
C LEU A 396 16.14 1.99 -3.55
N LYS A 397 16.04 3.10 -4.32
CA LYS A 397 15.71 4.43 -3.81
C LYS A 397 14.37 4.49 -3.04
N TRP A 398 13.43 3.58 -3.32
CA TRP A 398 12.13 3.53 -2.63
C TRP A 398 12.24 2.94 -1.22
N PHE A 399 13.23 2.06 -1.00
CA PHE A 399 13.38 1.33 0.25
C PHE A 399 14.56 1.83 1.11
N VAL A 400 15.61 2.40 0.49
CA VAL A 400 16.83 2.84 1.17
C VAL A 400 17.20 4.26 0.73
N SER A 401 17.25 5.20 1.69
CA SER A 401 17.68 6.58 1.43
C SER A 401 19.18 6.78 1.67
N GLU A 402 19.79 7.67 0.89
CA GLU A 402 21.21 8.05 1.02
C GLU A 402 21.54 8.58 2.42
N ALA A 403 20.62 9.35 3.03
CA ALA A 403 20.74 9.80 4.42
C ALA A 403 20.74 8.65 5.45
N SER A 404 19.98 7.58 5.20
CA SER A 404 20.02 6.39 6.05
C SER A 404 21.33 5.62 5.91
N VAL A 405 21.85 5.47 4.69
CA VAL A 405 23.16 4.84 4.45
C VAL A 405 24.31 5.65 5.07
N ASN A 406 24.29 6.98 4.93
CA ASN A 406 25.30 7.86 5.52
C ASN A 406 25.26 7.85 7.06
N ARG A 407 24.07 7.82 7.66
CA ARG A 407 23.93 7.63 9.12
C ARG A 407 24.47 6.28 9.57
N MET A 408 24.18 5.22 8.82
CA MET A 408 24.68 3.88 9.10
C MET A 408 26.21 3.79 8.96
N ALA A 409 26.80 4.45 7.97
CA ALA A 409 28.24 4.57 7.83
C ALA A 409 28.87 5.24 9.06
N LYS A 410 28.31 6.37 9.52
CA LYS A 410 28.76 7.06 10.75
C LYS A 410 28.63 6.15 11.98
N TRP A 411 27.55 5.38 12.11
CA TRP A 411 27.38 4.44 13.22
C TRP A 411 28.35 3.27 13.17
N TYR A 412 28.63 2.73 11.99
CA TYR A 412 29.64 1.70 11.80
C TYR A 412 31.03 2.19 12.21
N HIS A 413 31.40 3.41 11.84
CA HIS A 413 32.67 4.01 12.30
C HIS A 413 32.75 4.14 13.83
N ARG A 414 31.63 4.39 14.53
CA ARG A 414 31.59 4.56 15.99
C ARG A 414 31.47 3.25 16.78
N ARG A 415 30.67 2.29 16.31
CA ARG A 415 30.32 1.06 17.04
C ARG A 415 30.82 -0.23 16.37
N GLY A 416 31.49 -0.12 15.23
CA GLY A 416 32.03 -1.25 14.48
C GLY A 416 30.95 -2.17 13.92
N ALA A 417 31.34 -3.42 13.68
CA ALA A 417 30.50 -4.45 13.08
C ALA A 417 29.38 -4.98 14.00
N LEU A 418 29.34 -4.58 15.28
CA LEU A 418 28.25 -4.89 16.23
C LEU A 418 26.88 -4.43 15.71
N ILE A 419 26.84 -3.41 14.87
CA ILE A 419 25.59 -2.91 14.29
C ILE A 419 24.90 -3.92 13.37
N ILE A 420 25.66 -4.83 12.75
CA ILE A 420 25.13 -5.92 11.91
C ILE A 420 24.32 -6.88 12.79
N LEU A 421 24.81 -7.19 13.99
CA LEU A 421 24.10 -7.99 14.98
C LEU A 421 22.83 -7.29 15.47
N LEU A 422 22.94 -6.00 15.84
CA LEU A 422 21.83 -5.24 16.40
C LEU A 422 20.70 -4.97 15.39
N ALA A 423 21.02 -4.87 14.10
CA ALA A 423 20.04 -4.64 13.04
C ALA A 423 18.96 -5.72 12.96
N ARG A 424 19.26 -6.94 13.44
CA ARG A 424 18.32 -8.07 13.44
C ARG A 424 17.21 -7.94 14.49
N PHE A 425 17.48 -7.18 15.57
CA PHE A 425 16.52 -6.97 16.67
C PHE A 425 15.61 -5.75 16.46
N VAL A 426 15.81 -4.98 15.38
CA VAL A 426 15.04 -3.76 15.12
C VAL A 426 14.30 -3.90 13.78
N PRO A 427 12.96 -3.96 13.79
CA PRO A 427 12.17 -4.07 12.58
C PRO A 427 12.50 -2.98 11.55
N GLY A 428 12.71 -3.39 10.30
CA GLY A 428 12.99 -2.49 9.17
C GLY A 428 14.44 -1.99 9.06
N LEU A 429 15.33 -2.29 10.03
CA LEU A 429 16.75 -1.91 9.91
C LEU A 429 17.59 -2.90 9.10
N ARG A 430 17.19 -4.17 9.01
CA ARG A 430 17.94 -5.25 8.32
C ARG A 430 18.34 -4.88 6.89
N LEU A 431 17.35 -4.55 6.06
CA LEU A 431 17.55 -4.20 4.65
C LEU A 431 18.49 -3.00 4.44
N PRO A 432 18.29 -1.82 5.06
CA PRO A 432 19.21 -0.70 4.89
C PRO A 432 20.59 -0.98 5.51
N CYS A 433 20.69 -1.75 6.61
CA CYS A 433 21.97 -2.06 7.24
C CYS A 433 22.84 -2.97 6.37
N TYR A 434 22.29 -4.05 5.83
CA TYR A 434 23.07 -5.04 5.08
C TYR A 434 23.43 -4.55 3.68
N VAL A 435 22.50 -3.83 3.01
CA VAL A 435 22.81 -3.13 1.75
C VAL A 435 23.89 -2.07 1.98
N ALA A 436 23.79 -1.26 3.05
CA ALA A 436 24.82 -0.27 3.38
C ALA A 436 26.18 -0.92 3.68
N ALA A 437 26.19 -2.05 4.40
CA ALA A 437 27.41 -2.80 4.67
C ALA A 437 28.12 -3.25 3.39
N GLY A 438 27.36 -3.70 2.39
CA GLY A 438 27.86 -4.01 1.06
C GLY A 438 28.40 -2.77 0.32
N VAL A 439 27.63 -1.68 0.29
CA VAL A 439 28.01 -0.41 -0.36
C VAL A 439 29.30 0.16 0.22
N LEU A 440 29.47 0.08 1.54
CA LEU A 440 30.66 0.53 2.26
C LEU A 440 31.84 -0.44 2.14
N ARG A 441 31.67 -1.56 1.43
CA ARG A 441 32.69 -2.61 1.22
C ARG A 441 33.30 -3.10 2.52
N ILE A 442 32.47 -3.32 3.53
CA ILE A 442 32.90 -3.99 4.76
C ILE A 442 33.49 -5.35 4.38
N PRO A 443 34.63 -5.78 4.92
CA PRO A 443 35.21 -7.08 4.57
C PRO A 443 34.22 -8.22 4.80
N LEU A 444 34.00 -9.07 3.79
CA LEU A 444 33.02 -10.15 3.81
C LEU A 444 33.19 -11.08 5.02
N GLN A 445 34.43 -11.37 5.43
CA GLN A 445 34.73 -12.20 6.60
C GLN A 445 34.20 -11.58 7.90
N LYS A 446 34.34 -10.26 8.06
CA LYS A 446 33.82 -9.55 9.24
C LYS A 446 32.30 -9.54 9.21
N PHE A 447 31.69 -9.26 8.05
CA PHE A 447 30.24 -9.32 7.90
C PHE A 447 29.71 -10.72 8.25
N LEU A 448 30.28 -11.76 7.65
CA LEU A 448 29.93 -13.17 7.88
C LEU A 448 30.00 -13.56 9.35
N PHE A 449 31.06 -13.19 10.07
CA PHE A 449 31.19 -13.53 11.48
C PHE A 449 30.02 -12.99 12.32
N TYR A 450 29.75 -11.69 12.26
CA TYR A 450 28.65 -11.09 13.02
C TYR A 450 27.28 -11.56 12.53
N PHE A 451 27.16 -11.80 11.23
CA PHE A 451 25.92 -12.26 10.62
C PHE A 451 25.56 -13.69 11.04
N ILE A 452 26.53 -14.62 11.00
CA ILE A 452 26.34 -16.00 11.48
C ILE A 452 25.94 -15.99 12.95
N VAL A 453 26.65 -15.25 13.80
CA VAL A 453 26.28 -15.12 15.22
C VAL A 453 24.86 -14.60 15.38
N ALA A 454 24.44 -13.62 14.57
CA ALA A 454 23.08 -13.07 14.62
C ALA A 454 22.01 -14.10 14.22
N VAL A 455 22.23 -14.84 13.12
CA VAL A 455 21.29 -15.86 12.62
C VAL A 455 21.17 -17.01 13.62
N PHE A 456 22.29 -17.57 14.07
CA PHE A 456 22.29 -18.72 14.98
C PHE A 456 21.85 -18.36 16.41
N ALA A 457 21.98 -17.11 16.85
CA ALA A 457 21.40 -16.68 18.11
C ALA A 457 19.89 -16.43 18.00
N TRP A 458 19.43 -15.75 16.95
CA TRP A 458 18.05 -15.28 16.86
C TRP A 458 17.07 -16.34 16.35
N THR A 459 17.43 -17.07 15.30
CA THR A 459 16.50 -17.98 14.63
C THR A 459 16.01 -19.11 15.55
N PRO A 460 16.87 -19.79 16.34
CA PRO A 460 16.40 -20.82 17.27
C PRO A 460 15.47 -20.26 18.36
N ILE A 461 15.71 -19.02 18.82
CA ILE A 461 14.86 -18.36 19.82
C ILE A 461 13.47 -18.10 19.22
N LEU A 462 13.41 -17.54 18.02
CA LEU A 462 12.13 -17.21 17.37
C LEU A 462 11.31 -18.48 17.05
N VAL A 463 11.95 -19.48 16.44
CA VAL A 463 11.32 -20.78 16.17
C VAL A 463 10.94 -21.48 17.47
N GLY A 464 11.76 -21.36 18.52
CA GLY A 464 11.53 -21.95 19.83
C GLY A 464 10.34 -21.34 20.56
N ILE A 465 10.19 -20.02 20.55
CA ILE A 465 9.00 -19.34 21.10
C ILE A 465 7.74 -19.80 20.35
N ALA A 466 7.80 -19.85 19.02
CA ALA A 466 6.68 -20.33 18.22
C ALA A 466 6.36 -21.82 18.48
N TYR A 467 7.38 -22.66 18.69
CA TYR A 467 7.23 -24.06 19.10
C TYR A 467 6.53 -24.19 20.46
N MET A 468 6.88 -23.35 21.43
CA MET A 468 6.29 -23.40 22.77
C MET A 468 4.85 -22.90 22.82
N VAL A 469 4.51 -21.89 22.03
CA VAL A 469 3.18 -21.22 22.08
C VAL A 469 2.28 -21.63 20.92
N GLY A 470 2.80 -22.37 19.92
CA GLY A 470 2.14 -22.67 18.65
C GLY A 470 0.77 -23.33 18.79
N ASP A 471 0.68 -24.38 19.61
CA ASP A 471 -0.60 -25.05 19.87
C ASP A 471 -1.61 -24.13 20.56
N THR A 472 -1.16 -23.23 21.43
CA THR A 472 -2.05 -22.26 22.09
C THR A 472 -2.57 -21.24 21.08
N VAL A 473 -1.73 -20.74 20.17
CA VAL A 473 -2.12 -19.79 19.13
C VAL A 473 -3.13 -20.44 18.18
N LEU A 474 -2.87 -21.64 17.68
CA LEU A 474 -3.78 -22.32 16.77
C LEU A 474 -5.12 -22.66 17.43
N ASN A 475 -5.13 -23.15 18.67
CA ASN A 475 -6.38 -23.41 19.41
C ASN A 475 -7.22 -22.14 19.60
N VAL A 476 -6.57 -20.98 19.81
CA VAL A 476 -7.26 -19.67 19.87
C VAL A 476 -7.75 -19.25 18.48
N MET A 477 -6.96 -19.47 17.42
CA MET A 477 -7.36 -19.15 16.04
C MET A 477 -8.55 -20.01 15.58
N GLU A 478 -8.55 -21.32 15.85
CA GLU A 478 -9.68 -22.21 15.57
C GLU A 478 -10.93 -21.80 16.36
N ARG A 479 -10.79 -21.48 17.65
CA ARG A 479 -11.92 -21.07 18.50
C ARG A 479 -12.52 -19.72 18.12
N TYR A 480 -11.73 -18.81 17.56
CA TYR A 480 -12.13 -17.43 17.25
C TYR A 480 -11.89 -17.05 15.79
N GLU A 481 -12.04 -18.01 14.87
CA GLU A 481 -11.75 -17.85 13.43
C GLU A 481 -12.39 -16.58 12.84
N ARG A 482 -13.63 -16.26 13.24
CA ARG A 482 -14.37 -15.05 12.81
C ARG A 482 -13.74 -13.72 13.25
N PHE A 483 -12.93 -13.71 14.31
CA PHE A 483 -12.30 -12.51 14.88
C PHE A 483 -10.78 -12.48 14.70
N ALA A 484 -10.18 -13.52 14.10
CA ALA A 484 -8.72 -13.62 13.93
C ALA A 484 -8.14 -12.40 13.20
N LEU A 485 -8.81 -11.93 12.15
CA LEU A 485 -8.41 -10.73 11.40
C LEU A 485 -8.46 -9.46 12.26
N LEU A 486 -9.51 -9.29 13.06
CA LEU A 486 -9.66 -8.15 13.97
C LEU A 486 -8.59 -8.16 15.07
N GLY A 487 -8.29 -9.34 15.62
CA GLY A 487 -7.21 -9.53 16.59
C GLY A 487 -5.84 -9.17 16.01
N LEU A 488 -5.56 -9.62 14.79
CA LEU A 488 -4.31 -9.30 14.09
C LEU A 488 -4.18 -7.80 13.79
N VAL A 489 -5.24 -7.16 13.27
CA VAL A 489 -5.29 -5.70 13.06
C VAL A 489 -5.06 -4.96 14.38
N LEU A 490 -5.68 -5.40 15.47
CA LEU A 490 -5.49 -4.78 16.79
C LEU A 490 -4.04 -4.88 17.25
N VAL A 491 -3.39 -6.04 17.12
CA VAL A 491 -1.97 -6.22 17.47
C VAL A 491 -1.09 -5.29 16.63
N PHE A 492 -1.34 -5.16 15.33
CA PHE A 492 -0.61 -4.24 14.47
C PHE A 492 -0.82 -2.77 14.87
N VAL A 493 -2.05 -2.37 15.19
CA VAL A 493 -2.37 -1.02 15.67
C VAL A 493 -1.67 -0.74 16.99
N LEU A 494 -1.71 -1.68 17.95
CA LEU A 494 -1.05 -1.54 19.25
C LEU A 494 0.47 -1.47 19.09
N ALA A 495 1.07 -2.32 18.25
CA ALA A 495 2.50 -2.27 17.94
C ALA A 495 2.90 -0.95 17.29
N TRP A 496 2.09 -0.45 16.33
CA TRP A 496 2.32 0.84 15.70
C TRP A 496 2.20 1.99 16.69
N LEU A 497 1.18 1.99 17.56
CA LEU A 497 1.02 2.98 18.63
C LEU A 497 2.20 2.94 19.60
N PHE A 498 2.64 1.75 20.00
CA PHE A 498 3.81 1.55 20.86
C PHE A 498 5.09 2.13 20.23
N LEU A 499 5.39 1.76 18.98
CA LEU A 499 6.55 2.26 18.25
C LEU A 499 6.49 3.78 18.00
N ARG A 500 5.31 4.31 17.71
CA ARG A 500 5.13 5.73 17.35
C ARG A 500 5.13 6.66 18.56
N TRP A 501 4.62 6.21 19.70
CA TRP A 501 4.40 7.03 20.88
C TRP A 501 5.26 6.62 22.08
N ILE A 502 5.37 5.33 22.39
CA ILE A 502 6.09 4.87 23.59
C ILE A 502 7.60 4.90 23.39
N VAL A 503 8.12 4.37 22.28
CA VAL A 503 9.57 4.32 22.04
C VAL A 503 10.22 5.73 22.08
N PRO A 504 9.66 6.78 21.45
CA PRO A 504 10.22 8.12 21.58
C PRO A 504 10.23 8.66 23.01
N LEU A 505 9.26 8.29 23.86
CA LEU A 505 9.20 8.74 25.26
C LEU A 505 10.38 8.22 26.11
N LEU A 506 11.10 7.20 25.66
CA LEU A 506 12.27 6.67 26.37
C LEU A 506 13.45 7.64 26.37
N THR A 507 13.50 8.62 25.47
CA THR A 507 14.61 9.59 25.36
C THR A 507 14.14 11.02 25.64
N TRP A 508 14.99 11.88 26.21
CA TRP A 508 14.65 13.29 26.43
C TRP A 508 14.26 14.01 25.13
N ARG A 509 15.07 13.83 24.07
CA ARG A 509 14.81 14.37 22.73
C ARG A 509 13.46 13.91 22.21
N GLY A 510 13.18 12.60 22.29
CA GLY A 510 11.92 12.03 21.83
C GLY A 510 10.72 12.52 22.64
N ARG A 511 10.83 12.70 23.97
CA ARG A 511 9.78 13.34 24.80
C ARG A 511 9.46 14.76 24.30
N ARG A 512 10.47 15.57 23.97
CA ARG A 512 10.26 16.93 23.44
C ARG A 512 9.62 16.91 22.04
N LEU A 513 9.97 15.95 21.19
CA LEU A 513 9.32 15.78 19.89
C LEU A 513 7.89 15.25 20.00
N VAL A 514 7.58 14.41 21.00
CA VAL A 514 6.20 14.02 21.31
C VAL A 514 5.41 15.22 21.80
N LEU A 515 5.98 16.06 22.68
CA LEU A 515 5.37 17.33 23.10
C LEU A 515 5.12 18.26 21.91
N SER A 516 6.05 18.35 20.97
CA SER A 516 5.87 19.09 19.71
C SER A 516 4.61 18.63 18.96
N ARG A 517 4.47 17.32 18.74
CA ARG A 517 3.29 16.73 18.08
C ARG A 517 2.01 17.01 18.86
N TRP A 518 2.04 16.83 20.18
CA TRP A 518 0.91 17.09 21.05
C TRP A 518 0.46 18.55 20.96
N LYS A 519 1.37 19.52 21.17
CA LYS A 519 1.06 20.95 21.08
C LYS A 519 0.48 21.32 19.72
N ARG A 520 1.03 20.80 18.63
CA ARG A 520 0.46 21.05 17.29
C ARG A 520 -0.93 20.45 17.07
N MET A 521 -1.24 19.34 17.74
CA MET A 521 -2.56 18.73 17.69
C MET A 521 -3.58 19.49 18.55
N THR A 522 -3.16 20.03 19.69
CA THR A 522 -4.06 20.75 20.61
C THR A 522 -4.22 22.24 20.28
N SER A 523 -3.18 22.86 19.71
CA SER A 523 -3.19 24.27 19.32
C SER A 523 -3.60 24.38 17.86
N TRP A 524 -4.84 24.82 17.65
CA TRP A 524 -5.48 24.86 16.33
C TRP A 524 -4.74 25.77 15.32
N GLU A 525 -3.94 26.73 15.79
CA GLU A 525 -3.10 27.56 14.91
C GLU A 525 -2.16 26.73 14.01
N PHE A 526 -1.74 25.54 14.46
CA PHE A 526 -0.85 24.66 13.69
C PHE A 526 -1.58 23.59 12.88
N TRP A 527 -2.91 23.60 12.88
CA TRP A 527 -3.69 22.62 12.15
C TRP A 527 -3.50 22.79 10.64
N PRO A 528 -3.54 21.68 9.88
CA PRO A 528 -3.45 21.76 8.44
C PRO A 528 -4.65 22.50 7.86
N LEU A 529 -4.43 23.26 6.78
CA LEU A 529 -5.47 24.11 6.17
C LEU A 529 -6.76 23.37 5.83
N TRP A 530 -6.69 22.10 5.40
CA TRP A 530 -7.90 21.33 5.10
C TRP A 530 -8.82 21.18 6.31
N ALA A 531 -8.27 21.04 7.53
CA ALA A 531 -9.07 20.92 8.75
C ALA A 531 -9.78 22.24 9.08
N MET A 532 -9.15 23.37 8.76
CA MET A 532 -9.73 24.70 8.90
C MET A 532 -10.76 25.02 7.81
N TYR A 533 -10.48 24.63 6.57
CA TYR A 533 -11.24 25.04 5.38
C TYR A 533 -12.36 24.11 4.97
N ILE A 534 -12.45 22.87 5.45
CA ILE A 534 -13.63 22.04 5.15
C ILE A 534 -14.93 22.74 5.60
N PRO A 535 -15.07 23.22 6.86
CA PRO A 535 -16.26 23.93 7.29
C PRO A 535 -16.50 25.23 6.52
N ILE A 536 -15.43 25.98 6.25
CA ILE A 536 -15.51 27.27 5.53
C ILE A 536 -15.86 27.06 4.06
N GLY A 537 -15.33 26.03 3.41
CA GLY A 537 -15.66 25.66 2.03
C GLY A 537 -17.15 25.31 1.90
N LEU A 538 -17.68 24.49 2.81
CA LEU A 538 -19.11 24.20 2.88
C LEU A 538 -19.94 25.48 3.08
N TYR A 539 -19.48 26.38 3.97
CA TYR A 539 -20.13 27.67 4.19
C TYR A 539 -20.11 28.57 2.94
N ILE A 540 -18.98 28.68 2.24
CA ILE A 540 -18.84 29.46 1.00
C ILE A 540 -19.81 28.93 -0.06
N THR A 541 -19.81 27.61 -0.29
CA THR A 541 -20.69 26.99 -1.28
C THR A 541 -22.17 27.18 -0.92
N TRP A 542 -22.55 26.91 0.33
CA TRP A 542 -23.91 27.10 0.80
C TRP A 542 -24.36 28.56 0.70
N HIS A 543 -23.53 29.50 1.17
CA HIS A 543 -23.84 30.93 1.14
C HIS A 543 -23.97 31.46 -0.30
N GLY A 544 -23.09 31.03 -1.21
CA GLY A 544 -23.16 31.38 -2.63
C GLY A 544 -24.41 30.83 -3.32
N LEU A 545 -24.76 29.56 -3.08
CA LEU A 545 -25.93 28.91 -3.68
C LEU A 545 -27.26 29.43 -3.14
N ILE A 546 -27.40 29.51 -1.81
CA ILE A 546 -28.68 29.84 -1.19
C ILE A 546 -28.97 31.34 -1.24
N LYS A 547 -28.00 32.19 -0.90
CA LYS A 547 -28.24 33.63 -0.79
C LYS A 547 -28.07 34.37 -2.12
N TYR A 548 -27.09 33.97 -2.92
CA TYR A 548 -26.74 34.67 -4.16
C TYR A 548 -27.06 33.89 -5.44
N ARG A 549 -27.55 32.64 -5.32
CA ARG A 549 -27.86 31.74 -6.45
C ARG A 549 -26.72 31.60 -7.45
N CYS A 550 -25.47 31.71 -6.97
CA CYS A 550 -24.26 31.65 -7.78
C CYS A 550 -23.07 31.31 -6.88
N ALA A 551 -22.65 30.03 -6.88
CA ALA A 551 -21.54 29.56 -6.06
C ALA A 551 -20.22 30.31 -6.31
N PRO A 552 -19.75 30.55 -7.56
CA PRO A 552 -18.47 31.21 -7.80
C PRO A 552 -18.55 32.75 -7.78
N LEU A 553 -19.64 33.35 -7.26
CA LEU A 553 -19.83 34.81 -7.30
C LEU A 553 -18.65 35.58 -6.67
N PHE A 554 -18.07 35.05 -5.59
CA PHE A 554 -16.94 35.65 -4.87
C PHE A 554 -15.73 35.99 -5.76
N THR A 555 -15.61 35.35 -6.94
CA THR A 555 -14.52 35.62 -7.90
C THR A 555 -14.62 36.99 -8.60
N ALA A 556 -15.73 37.72 -8.44
CA ALA A 556 -15.86 39.10 -8.91
C ALA A 556 -15.51 40.16 -7.85
N VAL A 557 -14.86 39.77 -6.75
CA VAL A 557 -14.58 40.68 -5.62
C VAL A 557 -13.60 41.80 -5.99
N ASN A 558 -12.57 41.51 -6.79
CA ASN A 558 -11.55 42.46 -7.23
C ASN A 558 -11.42 42.42 -8.75
N PRO A 559 -12.24 43.18 -9.51
CA PRO A 559 -12.19 43.17 -10.97
C PRO A 559 -10.82 43.56 -11.56
N GLY A 560 -10.01 44.34 -10.82
CA GLY A 560 -8.67 44.74 -11.22
C GLY A 560 -7.59 43.67 -11.03
N ILE A 561 -7.92 42.54 -10.38
CA ILE A 561 -7.00 41.41 -10.17
C ILE A 561 -7.47 40.22 -11.02
N PRO A 562 -6.62 39.65 -11.89
CA PRO A 562 -6.94 38.47 -12.69
C PRO A 562 -7.31 37.23 -11.87
N ASN A 563 -7.66 36.14 -12.57
CA ASN A 563 -7.93 34.82 -11.98
C ASN A 563 -8.96 34.84 -10.84
N GLY A 564 -10.05 35.58 -11.03
CA GLY A 564 -11.14 35.62 -10.06
C GLY A 564 -10.85 36.48 -8.84
N GLY A 565 -10.18 37.61 -9.03
CA GLY A 565 -9.91 38.58 -7.97
C GLY A 565 -8.75 38.18 -7.04
N GLY A 566 -7.82 37.36 -7.54
CA GLY A 566 -6.71 36.77 -6.78
C GLY A 566 -7.12 35.49 -6.03
N LEU A 567 -7.81 34.57 -6.71
CA LEU A 567 -8.14 33.26 -6.14
C LEU A 567 -6.93 32.31 -6.16
N ALA A 568 -6.15 32.33 -7.24
CA ALA A 568 -4.91 31.58 -7.41
C ALA A 568 -4.13 32.07 -8.64
N GLY A 569 -2.80 32.02 -8.56
CA GLY A 569 -1.91 32.18 -9.72
C GLY A 569 -1.79 33.60 -10.28
N GLU A 570 -2.10 34.62 -9.49
CA GLU A 570 -1.80 36.02 -9.79
C GLU A 570 -0.29 36.30 -9.84
N ALA A 571 0.15 37.09 -10.83
CA ALA A 571 1.52 37.59 -10.89
C ALA A 571 1.67 38.78 -9.92
N LYS A 572 2.64 38.69 -9.01
CA LYS A 572 2.91 39.74 -8.02
C LYS A 572 3.36 41.04 -8.68
N SER A 573 4.10 40.95 -9.78
CA SER A 573 4.58 42.08 -10.58
C SER A 573 3.41 42.91 -11.11
N GLN A 574 2.34 42.26 -11.57
CA GLN A 574 1.14 42.93 -12.05
C GLN A 574 0.40 43.68 -10.93
N ILE A 575 0.31 43.08 -9.74
CA ILE A 575 -0.30 43.73 -8.57
C ILE A 575 0.53 44.94 -8.14
N LEU A 576 1.86 44.81 -8.10
CA LEU A 576 2.76 45.90 -7.72
C LEU A 576 2.76 47.04 -8.76
N GLU A 577 2.66 46.73 -10.05
CA GLU A 577 2.55 47.77 -11.10
C GLU A 577 1.25 48.58 -10.95
N ASN A 578 0.12 47.92 -10.63
CA ASN A 578 -1.14 48.60 -10.35
C ASN A 578 -1.13 49.43 -9.05
N LEU A 579 -0.18 49.19 -8.15
CA LEU A 579 0.01 49.99 -6.94
C LEU A 579 1.00 51.15 -7.10
N LYS A 580 1.69 51.25 -8.25
CA LYS A 580 2.76 52.22 -8.48
C LYS A 580 2.34 53.68 -8.29
N GLY A 581 1.05 53.98 -8.48
CA GLY A 581 0.48 55.30 -8.22
C GLY A 581 0.62 55.75 -6.76
N ALA A 582 0.76 54.82 -5.80
CA ALA A 582 0.98 55.11 -4.39
C ALA A 582 2.43 55.52 -4.06
N GLY A 583 3.31 55.60 -5.07
CA GLY A 583 4.65 56.18 -4.98
C GLY A 583 5.56 55.49 -3.95
N ASP A 584 6.21 56.29 -3.10
CA ASP A 584 7.18 55.81 -2.11
C ASP A 584 6.59 54.89 -1.03
N THR A 585 5.27 54.72 -0.96
CA THR A 585 4.64 53.76 -0.04
C THR A 585 4.81 52.30 -0.49
N ILE A 586 5.24 52.04 -1.74
CA ILE A 586 5.51 50.70 -2.23
C ILE A 586 7.01 50.42 -2.14
N ALA A 587 7.39 49.23 -1.66
CA ALA A 587 8.79 48.81 -1.67
C ALA A 587 9.30 48.72 -3.11
N ARG A 588 10.45 49.36 -3.38
CA ARG A 588 11.01 49.47 -4.74
C ARG A 588 11.29 48.07 -5.30
N TRP A 589 11.00 47.85 -6.57
CA TRP A 589 11.12 46.52 -7.17
C TRP A 589 11.45 46.56 -8.67
N VAL A 590 11.97 45.45 -9.18
CA VAL A 590 12.17 45.19 -10.61
C VAL A 590 11.85 43.72 -10.93
N LEU A 591 11.32 43.47 -12.13
CA LEU A 591 11.09 42.12 -12.64
C LEU A 591 12.31 41.62 -13.42
N LEU A 592 12.83 40.47 -13.03
CA LEU A 592 13.87 39.71 -13.72
C LEU A 592 13.20 38.55 -14.45
N LYS A 593 13.27 38.55 -15.78
CA LYS A 593 12.58 37.56 -16.61
C LYS A 593 13.40 36.30 -16.75
N LYS A 594 12.74 35.14 -16.73
CA LYS A 594 13.41 33.85 -16.90
C LYS A 594 14.07 33.70 -18.26
N GLU A 595 13.48 34.28 -19.31
CA GLU A 595 13.99 34.17 -20.69
C GLU A 595 15.29 34.96 -20.90
N THR A 596 15.59 35.90 -20.00
CA THR A 596 16.81 36.72 -20.02
C THR A 596 18.00 35.91 -19.51
N SER A 597 19.19 36.14 -20.08
CA SER A 597 20.38 35.41 -19.63
C SER A 597 20.75 35.75 -18.18
N LEU A 598 21.41 34.83 -17.47
CA LEU A 598 21.80 35.03 -16.07
C LEU A 598 22.62 36.33 -15.88
N GLU A 599 23.57 36.60 -16.77
CA GLU A 599 24.43 37.79 -16.68
C GLU A 599 23.64 39.08 -16.93
N GLU A 600 22.69 39.08 -17.87
CA GLU A 600 21.81 40.23 -18.11
C GLU A 600 20.85 40.48 -16.92
N ASN A 601 20.34 39.43 -16.28
CA ASN A 601 19.53 39.55 -15.07
C ASN A 601 20.35 40.07 -13.88
N LEU A 602 21.61 39.63 -13.74
CA LEU A 602 22.54 40.16 -12.73
C LEU A 602 22.88 41.63 -12.99
N GLU A 603 23.05 42.02 -14.25
CA GLU A 603 23.30 43.42 -14.62
C GLU A 603 22.05 44.30 -14.42
N SER A 604 20.86 43.76 -14.71
CA SER A 604 19.58 44.41 -14.40
C SER A 604 19.40 44.61 -12.90
N LEU A 605 19.78 43.61 -12.09
CA LEU A 605 19.78 43.71 -10.63
C LEU A 605 20.75 44.78 -10.12
N LYS A 606 21.99 44.83 -10.64
CA LYS A 606 22.95 45.90 -10.29
C LYS A 606 22.45 47.28 -10.70
N THR A 607 21.87 47.38 -11.89
CA THR A 607 21.28 48.63 -12.39
C THR A 607 20.16 49.10 -11.49
N PHE A 608 19.28 48.19 -11.06
CA PHE A 608 18.23 48.48 -10.09
C PHE A 608 18.80 48.94 -8.74
N ILE A 609 19.79 48.22 -8.18
CA ILE A 609 20.44 48.61 -6.91
C ILE A 609 21.05 50.01 -7.01
N ASN A 610 21.77 50.32 -8.09
CA ASN A 610 22.41 51.62 -8.26
C ASN A 610 21.41 52.75 -8.53
N LYS A 611 20.42 52.51 -9.41
CA LYS A 611 19.42 53.51 -9.79
C LYS A 611 18.53 53.91 -8.61
N GLU A 612 18.16 52.94 -7.79
CA GLU A 612 17.31 53.15 -6.63
C GLU A 612 18.11 53.42 -5.35
N GLU A 613 19.43 53.64 -5.45
CA GLU A 613 20.35 53.93 -4.33
C GLU A 613 20.23 52.91 -3.17
N LEU A 614 20.07 51.63 -3.51
CA LEU A 614 19.92 50.54 -2.55
C LEU A 614 21.26 49.93 -2.16
N SER A 615 21.27 49.21 -1.04
CA SER A 615 22.38 48.35 -0.62
C SER A 615 21.86 46.96 -0.25
N TYR A 616 22.74 45.96 -0.24
CA TYR A 616 22.37 44.65 0.28
C TYR A 616 22.02 44.76 1.78
N PRO A 617 21.01 44.02 2.26
CA PRO A 617 20.35 42.89 1.58
C PRO A 617 19.25 43.29 0.58
N ILE A 618 18.97 42.40 -0.38
CA ILE A 618 17.87 42.50 -1.35
C ILE A 618 16.95 41.27 -1.22
N VAL A 619 15.66 41.43 -1.46
CA VAL A 619 14.70 40.31 -1.45
C VAL A 619 14.50 39.81 -2.88
N LEU A 620 14.77 38.52 -3.11
CA LEU A 620 14.43 37.82 -4.35
C LEU A 620 13.24 36.89 -4.08
N LYS A 621 12.20 36.97 -4.91
CA LYS A 621 11.00 36.13 -4.79
C LYS A 621 10.41 35.77 -6.14
N PRO A 622 9.78 34.59 -6.29
CA PRO A 622 9.12 34.23 -7.54
C PRO A 622 7.90 35.14 -7.78
N ASP A 623 7.72 35.53 -9.04
CA ASP A 623 6.58 36.36 -9.48
C ASP A 623 5.25 35.60 -9.31
N LEU A 624 5.27 34.31 -9.61
CA LEU A 624 4.19 33.37 -9.34
C LEU A 624 4.59 32.45 -8.19
N GLY A 625 4.01 32.63 -7.01
CA GLY A 625 4.26 31.76 -5.86
C GLY A 625 3.57 32.24 -4.59
N GLU A 626 3.26 31.33 -3.67
CA GLU A 626 2.48 31.62 -2.46
C GLU A 626 3.25 31.28 -1.18
N ARG A 627 2.80 31.84 -0.05
CA ARG A 627 3.26 31.49 1.31
C ARG A 627 4.77 31.56 1.51
N GLY A 628 5.43 32.52 0.88
CA GLY A 628 6.88 32.72 1.02
C GLY A 628 7.72 31.58 0.43
N GLN A 629 7.14 30.66 -0.35
CA GLN A 629 7.91 29.69 -1.14
C GLN A 629 8.80 30.44 -2.14
N GLY A 630 10.04 29.97 -2.29
CA GLY A 630 11.05 30.63 -3.11
C GLY A 630 11.53 32.00 -2.62
N VAL A 631 11.06 32.56 -1.50
CA VAL A 631 11.56 33.88 -1.05
C VAL A 631 12.94 33.73 -0.40
N ALA A 632 13.91 34.54 -0.86
CA ALA A 632 15.26 34.62 -0.33
C ALA A 632 15.65 36.08 -0.01
N ILE A 633 16.29 36.30 1.13
CA ILE A 633 16.91 37.58 1.49
C ILE A 633 18.40 37.42 1.22
N VAL A 634 18.87 37.97 0.10
CA VAL A 634 20.27 37.85 -0.33
C VAL A 634 21.09 38.98 0.26
N LYS A 635 22.20 38.64 0.93
CA LYS A 635 23.06 39.59 1.64
C LYS A 635 24.25 40.06 0.80
N LYS A 636 24.56 39.36 -0.29
CA LYS A 636 25.69 39.64 -1.20
C LYS A 636 25.36 39.21 -2.63
N SER A 637 26.14 39.68 -3.59
CA SER A 637 26.00 39.38 -5.01
C SER A 637 26.08 37.89 -5.34
N GLU A 638 26.91 37.13 -4.62
CA GLU A 638 27.14 35.71 -4.89
C GLU A 638 25.87 34.88 -4.56
N GLU A 639 25.17 35.25 -3.49
CA GLU A 639 23.90 34.63 -3.10
C GLU A 639 22.80 34.91 -4.14
N ALA A 640 22.78 36.13 -4.69
CA ALA A 640 21.84 36.50 -5.76
C ALA A 640 22.08 35.68 -7.05
N ARG A 641 23.34 35.46 -7.43
CA ARG A 641 23.68 34.58 -8.56
C ARG A 641 23.18 33.15 -8.34
N SER A 642 23.50 32.56 -7.19
CA SER A 642 23.07 31.19 -6.88
C SER A 642 21.55 31.03 -6.91
N TYR A 643 20.82 32.02 -6.39
CA TYR A 643 19.36 32.02 -6.44
C TYR A 643 18.82 32.05 -7.88
N LEU A 644 19.36 32.94 -8.72
CA LEU A 644 18.91 33.09 -10.11
C LEU A 644 19.28 31.88 -11.00
N GLU A 645 20.37 31.18 -10.70
CA GLU A 645 20.72 29.92 -11.38
C GLU A 645 19.71 28.79 -11.12
N ASP A 646 19.18 28.73 -9.90
CA ASP A 646 18.25 27.68 -9.47
C ASP A 646 16.76 28.01 -9.71
N CYS A 647 16.45 29.27 -10.04
CA CYS A 647 15.06 29.71 -10.17
C CYS A 647 14.34 29.10 -11.39
N LEU A 648 13.06 28.74 -11.22
CA LEU A 648 12.26 28.05 -12.23
C LEU A 648 11.34 28.98 -13.04
N GLY A 649 11.28 30.27 -12.70
CA GLY A 649 10.31 31.24 -13.20
C GLY A 649 10.81 32.68 -13.09
N ASP A 650 9.98 33.62 -13.53
CA ASP A 650 10.23 35.05 -13.37
C ASP A 650 10.42 35.40 -11.89
N THR A 651 11.36 36.29 -11.61
CA THR A 651 11.79 36.65 -10.26
C THR A 651 11.64 38.15 -10.05
N ILE A 652 11.03 38.53 -8.94
CA ILE A 652 11.02 39.91 -8.47
C ILE A 652 12.22 40.13 -7.57
N ALA A 653 13.03 41.13 -7.90
CA ALA A 653 13.99 41.72 -6.97
C ALA A 653 13.33 42.95 -6.32
N GLN A 654 13.31 42.97 -4.98
CA GLN A 654 12.63 43.99 -4.19
C GLN A 654 13.55 44.51 -3.08
N GLU A 655 13.44 45.80 -2.78
CA GLU A 655 14.08 46.45 -1.64
C GLU A 655 13.80 45.69 -0.34
N PHE A 656 14.86 45.46 0.45
CA PHE A 656 14.70 44.96 1.81
C PHE A 656 14.33 46.12 2.74
N VAL A 657 13.10 46.09 3.26
CA VAL A 657 12.62 47.11 4.19
C VAL A 657 12.77 46.60 5.64
N PRO A 658 13.63 47.23 6.47
CA PRO A 658 13.79 46.86 7.88
C PRO A 658 12.57 47.30 8.72
N GLY A 659 12.47 46.79 9.94
CA GLY A 659 11.43 47.15 10.90
C GLY A 659 10.38 46.05 11.12
N CYS A 660 9.29 46.44 11.77
CA CYS A 660 8.17 45.58 12.13
C CYS A 660 7.36 45.19 10.89
N GLU A 661 6.87 43.94 10.82
CA GLU A 661 6.05 43.45 9.71
C GLU A 661 4.60 43.26 10.15
N PHE A 662 3.66 43.82 9.36
CA PHE A 662 2.23 43.71 9.63
C PHE A 662 1.46 43.20 8.41
N GLY A 663 0.38 42.47 8.66
CA GLY A 663 -0.64 42.12 7.67
C GLY A 663 -1.93 42.89 7.93
N VAL A 664 -2.26 43.90 7.12
CA VAL A 664 -3.46 44.73 7.27
C VAL A 664 -4.53 44.24 6.29
N PHE A 665 -5.61 43.67 6.82
CA PHE A 665 -6.72 43.19 6.01
C PHE A 665 -7.72 44.31 5.76
N TYR A 666 -7.77 44.80 4.52
CA TYR A 666 -8.55 45.96 4.11
C TYR A 666 -9.70 45.55 3.19
N TYR A 667 -10.84 46.21 3.33
CA TYR A 667 -11.91 46.15 2.33
C TYR A 667 -12.68 47.46 2.20
N ARG A 668 -13.25 47.71 1.03
CA ARG A 668 -14.17 48.83 0.78
C ARG A 668 -15.33 48.33 -0.08
N TYR A 669 -16.54 48.76 0.21
CA TYR A 669 -17.67 48.43 -0.66
C TYR A 669 -17.67 49.36 -1.89
N PRO A 670 -17.94 48.83 -3.10
CA PRO A 670 -18.13 49.67 -4.28
C PRO A 670 -19.17 50.76 -4.04
N GLY A 671 -18.75 52.03 -4.20
CA GLY A 671 -19.58 53.22 -3.95
C GLY A 671 -19.45 53.86 -2.57
N GLU A 672 -18.72 53.25 -1.62
CA GLU A 672 -18.37 53.92 -0.35
C GLU A 672 -17.12 54.79 -0.51
N GLU A 673 -17.11 55.96 0.16
CA GLU A 673 -15.96 56.88 0.13
C GLU A 673 -14.77 56.34 0.94
N THR A 674 -15.04 55.71 2.07
CA THR A 674 -14.04 55.19 3.02
C THR A 674 -14.13 53.68 3.15
N GLY A 675 -12.99 53.02 3.26
CA GLY A 675 -12.89 51.58 3.50
C GLY A 675 -13.00 51.20 4.97
N HIS A 676 -12.59 49.97 5.26
CA HIS A 676 -12.65 49.34 6.57
C HIS A 676 -11.44 48.41 6.75
N ILE A 677 -10.96 48.28 7.98
CA ILE A 677 -9.95 47.27 8.35
C ILE A 677 -10.65 46.12 9.07
N LEU A 678 -10.56 44.91 8.51
CA LEU A 678 -11.13 43.70 9.13
C LEU A 678 -10.28 43.20 10.31
N GLY A 679 -8.97 43.46 10.28
CA GLY A 679 -8.04 43.23 11.36
C GLY A 679 -6.58 43.39 10.91
N ILE A 680 -5.68 43.49 11.88
CA ILE A 680 -4.24 43.67 11.68
C ILE A 680 -3.50 42.51 12.34
N THR A 681 -2.58 41.92 11.60
CA THR A 681 -1.69 40.86 12.08
C THR A 681 -0.32 41.44 12.37
N ASP A 682 0.16 41.38 13.61
CA ASP A 682 1.56 41.64 13.97
C ASP A 682 2.36 40.35 13.76
N LYS A 683 3.38 40.41 12.89
CA LYS A 683 4.21 39.25 12.56
C LYS A 683 5.55 39.35 13.27
N ARG A 684 5.76 38.46 14.25
CA ARG A 684 7.00 38.39 15.04
C ARG A 684 7.85 37.19 14.66
N PHE A 685 9.15 37.43 14.48
CA PHE A 685 10.10 36.36 14.19
C PHE A 685 10.51 35.65 15.49
N PRO A 686 10.32 34.32 15.60
CA PRO A 686 10.81 33.57 16.74
C PRO A 686 12.34 33.66 16.79
N SER A 687 12.86 33.80 18.00
CA SER A 687 14.28 33.89 18.26
C SER A 687 14.64 33.10 19.51
N ILE A 688 15.86 32.60 19.54
CA ILE A 688 16.43 31.85 20.65
C ILE A 688 17.59 32.66 21.20
N THR A 689 17.70 32.71 22.52
CA THR A 689 18.81 33.37 23.23
C THR A 689 19.72 32.29 23.80
N GLY A 690 21.03 32.41 23.57
CA GLY A 690 22.04 31.53 24.11
C GLY A 690 22.16 31.65 25.62
N ASP A 691 22.36 30.51 26.28
CA ASP A 691 22.66 30.41 27.71
C ASP A 691 24.15 30.14 27.98
N GLY A 692 24.99 30.11 26.94
CA GLY A 692 26.41 29.80 27.03
C GLY A 692 26.76 28.33 27.28
N ALA A 693 25.77 27.42 27.38
CA ALA A 693 26.00 26.03 27.78
C ALA A 693 25.24 24.99 26.94
N SER A 694 24.01 25.29 26.51
CA SER A 694 23.15 24.41 25.75
C SER A 694 23.40 24.53 24.25
N THR A 695 23.35 23.41 23.54
CA THR A 695 23.42 23.41 22.08
C THR A 695 22.15 24.04 21.47
N LEU A 696 22.24 24.51 20.23
CA LEU A 696 21.12 25.07 19.48
C LEU A 696 19.95 24.07 19.38
N GLU A 697 20.19 22.78 19.15
CA GLU A 697 19.13 21.76 19.18
C GLU A 697 18.42 21.75 20.54
N ARG A 698 19.18 21.80 21.64
CA ARG A 698 18.62 21.75 22.99
C ARG A 698 17.80 23.00 23.28
N LEU A 699 18.29 24.18 22.91
CA LEU A 699 17.58 25.44 23.08
C LEU A 699 16.26 25.48 22.27
N ILE A 700 16.28 25.06 21.01
CA ILE A 700 15.07 24.94 20.16
C ILE A 700 14.06 23.99 20.79
N LEU A 701 14.52 22.84 21.29
CA LEU A 701 13.63 21.84 21.89
C LEU A 701 13.11 22.27 23.26
N MET A 702 13.84 23.09 24.03
CA MET A 702 13.43 23.62 25.32
C MET A 702 12.42 24.76 25.20
N ASP A 703 12.58 25.61 24.18
CA ASP A 703 11.69 26.76 23.97
C ASP A 703 10.24 26.32 23.76
N ASN A 704 9.31 27.02 24.41
CA ASN A 704 7.91 26.65 24.42
C ASN A 704 7.21 26.83 23.08
N ARG A 705 7.69 27.76 22.25
CA ARG A 705 7.15 28.08 20.93
C ARG A 705 7.91 27.37 19.82
N ALA A 706 9.25 27.43 19.84
CA ALA A 706 10.10 26.84 18.81
C ALA A 706 9.92 25.32 18.74
N VAL A 707 9.67 24.66 19.87
CA VAL A 707 9.39 23.21 19.91
C VAL A 707 8.17 22.84 19.06
N CYS A 708 7.16 23.71 18.91
CA CYS A 708 6.00 23.45 18.06
C CYS A 708 6.39 23.33 16.58
N MET A 709 7.53 23.88 16.18
CA MET A 709 8.08 23.77 14.84
C MET A 709 9.46 23.10 14.82
N ALA A 710 9.75 22.27 15.83
CA ALA A 710 11.04 21.60 15.99
C ALA A 710 11.51 20.91 14.72
N LYS A 711 10.64 20.15 14.01
CA LYS A 711 11.05 19.48 12.77
C LYS A 711 11.62 20.46 11.74
N PHE A 712 10.91 21.57 11.48
CA PHE A 712 11.35 22.58 10.52
C PHE A 712 12.65 23.25 10.93
N PHE A 713 12.78 23.64 12.21
CA PHE A 713 14.01 24.29 12.69
C PHE A 713 15.20 23.34 12.78
N LEU A 714 15.00 22.09 13.17
CA LEU A 714 16.08 21.10 13.21
C LEU A 714 16.59 20.79 11.80
N ASP A 715 15.71 20.68 10.82
CA ASP A 715 16.09 20.48 9.42
C ASP A 715 16.80 21.75 8.88
N LYS A 716 16.30 22.96 9.17
CA LYS A 716 16.93 24.23 8.75
C LYS A 716 18.35 24.41 9.31
N PHE A 717 18.57 24.03 10.56
CA PHE A 717 19.85 24.22 11.24
C PHE A 717 20.68 22.94 11.33
N GLU A 718 20.44 21.92 10.49
CA GLU A 718 21.06 20.58 10.58
C GLU A 718 22.58 20.62 10.80
N ASN A 719 23.29 21.55 10.14
CA ASN A 719 24.75 21.69 10.22
C ASN A 719 25.27 22.48 11.44
N ARG A 720 24.36 23.08 12.22
CA ARG A 720 24.66 23.97 13.37
C ARG A 720 24.00 23.53 14.66
N LEU A 721 23.33 22.37 14.66
CA LEU A 721 22.56 21.89 15.82
C LEU A 721 23.41 21.67 17.08
N ASP A 722 24.69 21.39 16.89
CA ASP A 722 25.67 21.14 17.96
C ASP A 722 26.36 22.44 18.44
N ASP A 723 26.11 23.60 17.80
CA ASP A 723 26.67 24.89 18.20
C ASP A 723 26.16 25.30 19.59
N VAL A 724 27.04 25.84 20.44
CA VAL A 724 26.67 26.47 21.73
C VAL A 724 26.74 27.99 21.54
N LEU A 725 25.59 28.65 21.67
CA LEU A 725 25.49 30.11 21.54
C LEU A 725 26.03 30.80 22.80
N GLU A 726 26.71 31.93 22.64
CA GLU A 726 27.20 32.72 23.77
C GLU A 726 26.02 33.22 24.63
N SER A 727 26.25 33.41 25.93
CA SER A 727 25.21 33.88 26.84
C SER A 727 24.70 35.26 26.40
N GLY A 728 23.42 35.36 26.08
CA GLY A 728 22.78 36.59 25.59
C GLY A 728 22.86 36.78 24.07
N GLU A 729 23.59 35.95 23.35
CA GLU A 729 23.58 35.93 21.89
C GLU A 729 22.19 35.52 21.40
N LYS A 730 21.59 36.29 20.49
CA LYS A 730 20.23 36.05 20.00
C LYS A 730 20.25 35.67 18.53
N ILE A 731 19.72 34.48 18.22
CA ILE A 731 19.55 34.02 16.85
C ILE A 731 18.07 34.02 16.45
N THR A 732 17.77 34.58 15.29
CA THR A 732 16.43 34.52 14.70
C THR A 732 16.26 33.18 13.98
N LEU A 733 15.18 32.44 14.28
CA LEU A 733 14.95 31.12 13.70
C LEU A 733 14.38 31.18 12.27
N THR A 734 13.71 32.28 11.91
CA THR A 734 13.21 32.54 10.55
C THR A 734 13.27 34.03 10.21
N ASP A 735 13.70 34.33 8.99
CA ASP A 735 13.84 35.70 8.50
C ASP A 735 12.61 36.16 7.67
N LEU A 736 11.59 35.30 7.57
CA LEU A 736 10.39 35.50 6.74
C LEU A 736 9.11 35.51 7.57
N GLY A 737 8.20 36.45 7.27
CA GLY A 737 6.92 36.67 7.96
C GLY A 737 5.84 35.65 7.63
N THR A 738 6.20 34.37 7.58
CA THR A 738 5.27 33.29 7.19
C THR A 738 4.99 32.34 8.35
N HIS A 739 3.71 32.18 8.68
CA HIS A 739 3.26 31.32 9.78
C HIS A 739 3.73 29.86 9.63
N CYS A 740 3.64 29.29 8.43
CA CYS A 740 4.08 27.91 8.17
C CYS A 740 5.60 27.70 8.26
N ARG A 741 6.40 28.78 8.40
CA ARG A 741 7.85 28.77 8.64
C ARG A 741 8.23 29.21 10.07
N GLY A 742 7.24 29.37 10.96
CA GLY A 742 7.47 29.60 12.39
C GLY A 742 7.22 31.00 12.91
N SER A 743 6.91 31.96 12.02
CA SER A 743 6.58 33.32 12.45
C SER A 743 5.29 33.33 13.27
N LEU A 744 5.32 34.06 14.38
CA LEU A 744 4.20 34.24 15.28
C LEU A 744 3.29 35.32 14.71
N PHE A 745 2.01 35.03 14.57
CA PHE A 745 0.99 35.97 14.12
C PHE A 745 0.17 36.37 15.33
N LEU A 746 0.27 37.63 15.73
CA LEU A 746 -0.49 38.20 16.85
C LEU A 746 -1.58 39.12 16.32
N ASP A 747 -2.67 39.20 17.06
CA ASP A 747 -3.76 40.11 16.76
C ASP A 747 -3.44 41.50 17.28
N GLY A 748 -3.15 42.39 16.33
CA GLY A 748 -2.81 43.79 16.53
C GLY A 748 -3.97 44.74 16.19
N SER A 749 -5.21 44.31 16.41
CA SER A 749 -6.42 45.12 16.11
C SER A 749 -6.42 46.49 16.79
N GLU A 750 -5.70 46.68 17.89
CA GLU A 750 -5.47 47.97 18.55
C GLU A 750 -4.73 49.00 17.67
N LEU A 751 -4.00 48.55 16.65
CA LEU A 751 -3.32 49.40 15.68
C LEU A 751 -4.26 49.91 14.58
N SER A 752 -5.51 49.48 14.56
CA SER A 752 -6.53 49.92 13.60
C SER A 752 -7.10 51.28 13.98
N THR A 753 -6.32 52.34 13.80
CA THR A 753 -6.73 53.72 14.07
C THR A 753 -7.38 54.38 12.84
N PRO A 754 -8.09 55.51 13.00
CA PRO A 754 -8.56 56.31 11.86
C PRO A 754 -7.44 56.77 10.91
N ALA A 755 -6.24 57.05 11.45
CA ALA A 755 -5.08 57.45 10.64
C ALA A 755 -4.53 56.28 9.82
N THR A 756 -4.47 55.08 10.41
CA THR A 756 -4.10 53.86 9.70
C THR A 756 -5.09 53.58 8.57
N LEU A 757 -6.40 53.65 8.85
CA LEU A 757 -7.43 53.45 7.83
C LEU A 757 -7.30 54.47 6.68
N ALA A 758 -7.10 55.76 7.00
CA ALA A 758 -6.94 56.80 5.98
C ALA A 758 -5.74 56.53 5.05
N ALA A 759 -4.62 56.05 5.60
CA ALA A 759 -3.44 55.70 4.81
C ALA A 759 -3.71 54.54 3.85
N PHE A 760 -4.37 53.48 4.31
CA PHE A 760 -4.72 52.35 3.42
C PHE A 760 -5.80 52.71 2.41
N ASP A 761 -6.76 53.56 2.77
CA ASP A 761 -7.73 54.14 1.82
C ASP A 761 -7.03 54.88 0.68
N GLU A 762 -6.03 55.71 0.99
CA GLU A 762 -5.23 56.44 0.02
C GLU A 762 -4.44 55.50 -0.89
N ILE A 763 -3.74 54.51 -0.33
CA ILE A 763 -3.01 53.50 -1.09
C ILE A 763 -3.95 52.73 -2.01
N SER A 764 -5.08 52.24 -1.48
CA SER A 764 -6.05 51.45 -2.25
C SER A 764 -6.74 52.24 -3.37
N ARG A 765 -6.87 53.57 -3.28
CA ARG A 765 -7.45 54.40 -4.36
C ARG A 765 -6.60 54.42 -5.63
N HIS A 766 -5.31 54.13 -5.55
CA HIS A 766 -4.42 54.06 -6.70
C HIS A 766 -4.54 52.75 -7.48
N PHE A 767 -5.24 51.74 -6.94
CA PHE A 767 -5.48 50.46 -7.60
C PHE A 767 -6.92 50.39 -8.10
N ASP A 768 -7.12 50.60 -9.40
CA ASP A 768 -8.44 50.48 -10.01
C ASP A 768 -8.97 49.03 -9.96
N GLY A 769 -10.21 48.86 -9.47
CA GLY A 769 -10.84 47.56 -9.33
C GLY A 769 -10.35 46.70 -8.15
N PHE A 770 -9.64 47.26 -7.17
CA PHE A 770 -9.33 46.57 -5.90
C PHE A 770 -10.25 47.01 -4.75
N TRP A 771 -10.85 46.04 -4.06
CA TRP A 771 -11.85 46.27 -3.01
C TRP A 771 -11.64 45.44 -1.75
N PHE A 772 -10.83 44.38 -1.81
CA PHE A 772 -10.77 43.39 -0.74
C PHE A 772 -9.44 42.64 -0.79
N GLY A 773 -8.67 42.66 0.30
CA GLY A 773 -7.43 41.89 0.38
C GLY A 773 -6.58 42.21 1.60
N ARG A 774 -5.39 41.63 1.65
CA ARG A 774 -4.42 41.86 2.72
C ARG A 774 -3.16 42.53 2.19
N TYR A 775 -2.83 43.70 2.75
CA TYR A 775 -1.53 44.34 2.58
C TYR A 775 -0.54 43.74 3.58
N ASP A 776 0.56 43.21 3.09
CA ASP A 776 1.72 42.93 3.93
C ASP A 776 2.67 44.14 3.84
N VAL A 777 2.97 44.74 5.00
CA VAL A 777 3.70 46.00 5.11
C VAL A 777 4.84 45.91 6.11
N ARG A 778 5.85 46.76 5.91
CA ARG A 778 6.94 47.01 6.85
C ARG A 778 6.88 48.47 7.32
N VAL A 779 7.11 48.69 8.61
CA VAL A 779 7.17 50.03 9.23
C VAL A 779 8.30 50.07 10.27
N PRO A 780 8.87 51.25 10.57
CA PRO A 780 9.91 51.37 11.60
C PRO A 780 9.43 50.95 13.00
N SER A 781 8.18 51.24 13.35
CA SER A 781 7.59 50.90 14.65
C SER A 781 6.08 50.69 14.58
N GLU A 782 5.50 50.01 15.58
CA GLU A 782 4.03 49.92 15.79
C GLU A 782 3.37 51.32 15.82
N THR A 783 4.07 52.31 16.40
CA THR A 783 3.53 53.68 16.52
C THR A 783 3.45 54.41 15.18
N ASP A 784 4.32 54.09 14.23
CA ASP A 784 4.28 54.63 12.87
C ASP A 784 3.04 54.11 12.13
N LEU A 785 2.77 52.80 12.24
CA LEU A 785 1.58 52.20 11.64
C LEU A 785 0.30 52.80 12.23
N ALA A 786 0.24 52.94 13.57
CA ALA A 786 -0.91 53.53 14.26
C ALA A 786 -1.14 55.00 13.87
N LYS A 787 -0.11 55.70 13.39
CA LYS A 787 -0.20 57.09 12.87
C LYS A 787 -0.38 57.16 11.35
N GLY A 788 -0.41 56.02 10.65
CA GLY A 788 -0.51 55.98 9.19
C GLY A 788 0.74 56.52 8.47
N LYS A 789 1.93 56.43 9.08
CA LYS A 789 3.18 57.02 8.55
C LYS A 789 4.22 55.96 8.23
N ASN A 790 5.16 56.29 7.34
CA ASN A 790 6.34 55.47 7.01
C ASN A 790 5.99 54.03 6.61
N ILE A 791 4.84 53.84 5.93
CA ILE A 791 4.35 52.54 5.50
C ILE A 791 5.04 52.16 4.19
N LYS A 792 5.64 50.96 4.18
CA LYS A 792 6.16 50.32 2.97
C LYS A 792 5.40 49.02 2.69
N VAL A 793 4.61 49.00 1.62
CA VAL A 793 3.91 47.81 1.14
C VAL A 793 4.90 46.90 0.43
N ILE A 794 5.05 45.69 0.94
CA ILE A 794 5.93 44.66 0.34
C ILE A 794 5.14 43.69 -0.55
N GLU A 795 3.86 43.47 -0.24
CA GLU A 795 2.97 42.57 -0.98
C GLU A 795 1.50 42.94 -0.76
N LEU A 796 0.65 42.73 -1.77
CA LEU A 796 -0.80 42.82 -1.67
C LEU A 796 -1.39 41.50 -2.17
N ASN A 797 -2.19 40.85 -1.32
CA ASN A 797 -2.85 39.60 -1.63
C ASN A 797 -4.36 39.83 -1.81
N GLY A 798 -4.95 39.21 -2.84
CA GLY A 798 -6.36 39.36 -3.19
C GLY A 798 -7.31 38.49 -2.37
N LEU A 799 -8.29 37.88 -3.05
CA LEU A 799 -9.34 37.06 -2.44
C LEU A 799 -8.81 35.88 -1.62
N SER A 800 -7.72 35.24 -2.05
CA SER A 800 -7.10 34.08 -1.41
C SER A 800 -6.46 34.39 -0.05
N SER A 801 -6.31 35.67 0.29
CA SER A 801 -5.69 36.09 1.54
C SER A 801 -6.57 35.79 2.76
N GLU A 802 -5.93 35.35 3.84
CA GLU A 802 -6.59 35.15 5.13
C GLU A 802 -6.41 36.37 6.03
N ALA A 803 -7.44 36.67 6.82
CA ALA A 803 -7.33 37.50 8.02
C ALA A 803 -6.47 36.79 9.07
N THR A 804 -5.15 36.84 8.90
CA THR A 804 -4.18 35.99 9.61
C THR A 804 -4.04 36.24 11.11
N TYR A 805 -4.61 37.32 11.63
CA TYR A 805 -4.64 37.60 13.07
C TYR A 805 -5.44 36.54 13.86
N ILE A 806 -6.28 35.76 13.17
CA ILE A 806 -6.99 34.64 13.77
C ILE A 806 -6.04 33.60 14.40
N TYR A 807 -4.79 33.52 13.91
CA TYR A 807 -3.79 32.56 14.40
C TYR A 807 -3.12 32.99 15.70
N ASP A 808 -3.51 34.13 16.30
CA ASP A 808 -3.04 34.49 17.65
C ASP A 808 -3.38 33.38 18.65
N PRO A 809 -2.42 32.87 19.44
CA PRO A 809 -2.66 31.84 20.45
C PRO A 809 -3.77 32.17 21.46
N LYS A 810 -4.12 33.46 21.64
CA LYS A 810 -5.23 33.88 22.51
C LYS A 810 -6.61 33.55 21.93
N HIS A 811 -6.72 33.35 20.61
CA HIS A 811 -7.98 33.13 19.92
C HIS A 811 -8.35 31.64 19.87
N SER A 812 -9.65 31.37 19.94
CA SER A 812 -10.19 30.01 19.80
C SER A 812 -10.43 29.64 18.34
N TYR A 813 -10.49 28.35 18.05
CA TYR A 813 -10.88 27.84 16.73
C TYR A 813 -12.21 28.43 16.22
N TRP A 814 -13.18 28.59 17.11
CA TRP A 814 -14.49 29.19 16.79
C TRP A 814 -14.39 30.67 16.44
N PHE A 815 -13.47 31.40 17.06
CA PHE A 815 -13.18 32.78 16.68
C PHE A 815 -12.62 32.84 15.25
N GLY A 816 -11.68 31.96 14.91
CA GLY A 816 -11.14 31.84 13.55
C GLY A 816 -12.24 31.54 12.52
N LEU A 817 -13.09 30.54 12.76
CA LEU A 817 -14.21 30.20 11.88
C LEU A 817 -15.19 31.36 11.69
N LYS A 818 -15.58 32.04 12.78
CA LYS A 818 -16.49 33.20 12.71
C LYS A 818 -15.88 34.35 11.91
N THR A 819 -14.59 34.60 12.09
CA THR A 819 -13.85 35.66 11.38
C THR A 819 -13.74 35.35 9.89
N LEU A 820 -13.38 34.12 9.52
CA LEU A 820 -13.34 33.68 8.12
C LEU A 820 -14.74 33.70 7.49
N ALA A 821 -15.78 33.26 8.20
CA ALA A 821 -17.16 33.37 7.70
C ALA A 821 -17.57 34.84 7.46
N LYS A 822 -17.20 35.75 8.37
CA LYS A 822 -17.41 37.20 8.20
C LYS A 822 -16.65 37.74 6.98
N GLN A 823 -15.38 37.36 6.83
CA GLN A 823 -14.53 37.70 5.70
C GLN A 823 -15.19 37.31 4.36
N TRP A 824 -15.61 36.05 4.23
CA TRP A 824 -16.28 35.55 3.02
C TRP A 824 -17.63 36.21 2.77
N ARG A 825 -18.40 36.51 3.82
CA ARG A 825 -19.67 37.26 3.68
C ARG A 825 -19.44 38.66 3.10
N ILE A 826 -18.35 39.33 3.50
CA ILE A 826 -17.94 40.63 2.93
C ILE A 826 -17.55 40.46 1.47
N ALA A 827 -16.71 39.47 1.13
CA ALA A 827 -16.29 39.20 -0.24
C ALA A 827 -17.49 38.94 -1.18
N PHE A 828 -18.46 38.13 -0.77
CA PHE A 828 -19.69 37.91 -1.54
C PHE A 828 -20.52 39.18 -1.74
N LYS A 829 -20.60 40.04 -0.71
CA LYS A 829 -21.35 41.30 -0.80
C LYS A 829 -20.67 42.27 -1.79
N ILE A 830 -19.35 42.43 -1.70
CA ILE A 830 -18.56 43.23 -2.65
C ILE A 830 -18.70 42.68 -4.07
N ALA A 831 -18.51 41.37 -4.26
CA ALA A 831 -18.64 40.74 -5.55
C ALA A 831 -20.06 40.87 -6.15
N SER A 832 -21.09 40.84 -5.32
CA SER A 832 -22.47 41.12 -5.75
C SER A 832 -22.66 42.57 -6.22
N LEU A 833 -21.97 43.54 -5.61
CA LEU A 833 -22.03 44.94 -6.04
C LEU A 833 -21.26 45.13 -7.36
N ASN A 834 -20.08 44.55 -7.48
CA ASN A 834 -19.31 44.57 -8.73
C ASN A 834 -20.05 43.88 -9.88
N ARG A 835 -20.74 42.77 -9.61
CA ARG A 835 -21.60 42.13 -10.62
C ARG A 835 -22.76 43.02 -11.05
N LYS A 836 -23.37 43.79 -10.14
CA LYS A 836 -24.39 44.79 -10.49
C LYS A 836 -23.82 45.94 -11.33
N ALA A 837 -22.55 46.29 -11.10
CA ALA A 837 -21.81 47.27 -11.90
C ALA A 837 -21.31 46.72 -13.27
N GLY A 838 -21.62 45.47 -13.62
CA GLY A 838 -21.32 44.89 -14.93
C GLY A 838 -20.10 43.97 -14.98
N HIS A 839 -19.37 43.78 -13.87
CA HIS A 839 -18.23 42.88 -13.84
C HIS A 839 -18.65 41.40 -13.82
N LYS A 840 -17.88 40.54 -14.51
CA LYS A 840 -18.15 39.10 -14.61
C LYS A 840 -17.40 38.31 -13.53
N ASN A 841 -18.05 37.28 -13.00
CA ASN A 841 -17.42 36.25 -12.18
C ASN A 841 -16.99 35.06 -13.05
N LEU A 842 -16.08 34.22 -12.54
CA LEU A 842 -15.70 32.97 -13.18
C LEU A 842 -16.84 31.94 -13.15
N SER A 843 -16.82 31.01 -14.10
CA SER A 843 -17.68 29.83 -14.08
C SER A 843 -17.18 28.78 -13.07
N THR A 844 -18.06 27.88 -12.64
CA THR A 844 -17.69 26.78 -11.73
C THR A 844 -16.56 25.92 -12.29
N LEU A 845 -16.56 25.63 -13.60
CA LEU A 845 -15.51 24.87 -14.27
C LEU A 845 -14.15 25.58 -14.24
N GLN A 846 -14.13 26.90 -14.46
CA GLN A 846 -12.91 27.70 -14.38
C GLN A 846 -12.34 27.73 -12.97
N VAL A 847 -13.20 27.81 -11.94
CA VAL A 847 -12.78 27.72 -10.54
C VAL A 847 -12.15 26.36 -10.25
N PHE A 848 -12.77 25.25 -10.68
CA PHE A 848 -12.18 23.92 -10.52
C PHE A 848 -10.84 23.79 -11.26
N GLY A 849 -10.73 24.30 -12.48
CA GLY A 849 -9.48 24.32 -13.25
C GLY A 849 -8.33 25.01 -12.51
N LEU A 850 -8.58 26.18 -11.93
CA LEU A 850 -7.60 26.91 -11.12
C LEU A 850 -7.10 26.10 -9.92
N PHE A 851 -7.98 25.37 -9.23
CA PHE A 851 -7.58 24.51 -8.10
C PHE A 851 -6.70 23.32 -8.53
N PHE A 852 -6.95 22.72 -9.70
CA PHE A 852 -6.13 21.62 -10.21
C PHE A 852 -4.76 22.09 -10.69
N ASP A 853 -4.71 23.22 -11.41
CA ASP A 853 -3.46 23.84 -11.86
C ASP A 853 -2.59 24.24 -10.67
N TYR A 854 -3.20 24.81 -9.63
CA TYR A 854 -2.53 25.14 -8.36
C TYR A 854 -1.86 23.90 -7.72
N ARG A 855 -2.61 22.80 -7.57
CA ARG A 855 -2.11 21.58 -6.91
C ARG A 855 -1.01 20.87 -7.72
N SER A 856 -0.97 21.10 -9.03
CA SER A 856 0.09 20.61 -9.90
C SER A 856 1.40 21.38 -9.70
N ARG A 857 1.34 22.70 -9.48
CA ARG A 857 2.50 23.60 -9.26
C ARG A 857 3.13 23.42 -7.88
N ASP A 858 2.33 23.23 -6.84
CA ASP A 858 2.78 23.01 -5.44
C ASP A 858 3.66 21.74 -5.29
N LYS A 859 3.63 20.81 -6.27
CA LYS A 859 4.49 19.61 -6.32
C LYS A 859 5.85 19.83 -6.99
N PHE A 860 6.04 20.92 -7.74
CA PHE A 860 7.29 21.18 -8.48
C PHE A 860 8.33 21.95 -7.67
N GLU A 861 7.94 22.59 -6.56
CA GLU A 861 8.78 23.52 -5.79
C GLU A 861 8.91 23.19 -4.28
N ALA A 862 8.41 22.03 -3.85
CA ALA A 862 8.52 21.52 -2.47
C ALA A 862 9.71 20.56 -2.26
#